data_AF-A0A7L0SEL1-F1
#
_entry.id   AF-A0A7L0SEL1-F1
#
_cell.length_a   1.000
_cell.length_b   1.000
_cell.length_c   1.000
_cell.angle_alpha   90.00
_cell.angle_beta   90.00
_cell.angle_gamma   90.00
#
_symmetry.space_group_name_H-M   'P 1'
#
loop_
_entity.id
_entity.type
_entity.pdbx_description
1 polymer ?
#
loop_
_entity_poly.entity_id
_entity_poly.type
_entity_poly.pdbx_seq_one_letter_code
_entity_poly.pdbx_strand_id
1 'polypeptide(L)'
;GYQPCDPSTVREQVATLELRYRELSELSATRRARLEESRRFWKFFWDAGEEEAWMREQERLLSSEDVGRDLTSSLRLLNRHDAFRGELSARAGPLQQALAQGRLLVAEGHLETAQVAQRVREVEERWRALGELAGERERRLREAAGFFQFQAEAADAAAWLDDVWRLVSSRDLGHDEYSTRSLSRQHRDVEEEIQNHRPTVEALREQAGVLSPAYAATAAAELPALERRYREVTERAERRRRELRDALDLYTVSSEAAACALWVGEKERWLLNLRLPDRLEDLEVVQQRFETLEPEMNNLASRVAAVNRLAEQLLAEGRGGREGTRGACEQLNARWQRVRALAQQRREALAAALDLGNFQLGCAEAAAWMRQKSESLASPREPGSDPPGLPALQRGLAAMQRDLEAIEAKVRDLRAEGEKLVAREEDNEERAGAVRARLAAVEEVWAELRAGLRRHEEALGEAAKLQGFLRDLAALQGWLARTRATVAAEDIPATLGEAESLLSQHESVGKEIARYGDDYGNVTAAGREVTRGQTEPQRLLLGQRLEALVANWEELGRMWETRRQALAQAVAFQAFLRDSKQVQGVLSAQEYALSHTELATTLPAAEAAVKKHEDFLATMEANVERVQALVATGHKLVAEGSPHAEKV
;
A
#
# COMPACT_ATOMS: atom_id res chain seq x y z
N GLY A 1 45.26 14.79 161.33
CA GLY A 1 44.10 14.21 160.63
C GLY A 1 43.85 15.03 159.39
N TYR A 2 43.70 14.38 158.24
CA TYR A 2 43.14 15.04 157.06
C TYR A 2 41.74 15.53 157.44
N GLN A 3 41.49 16.85 157.42
CA GLN A 3 40.11 17.33 157.47
C GLN A 3 39.56 17.28 156.05
N PRO A 4 38.50 16.49 155.80
CA PRO A 4 37.84 16.51 154.51
C PRO A 4 37.22 17.88 154.29
N CYS A 5 37.44 18.46 153.12
CA CYS A 5 36.73 19.67 152.69
C CYS A 5 35.22 19.38 152.71
N ASP A 6 34.41 20.32 153.22
CA ASP A 6 32.95 20.20 153.25
C ASP A 6 32.43 20.03 151.79
N PRO A 7 31.65 18.98 151.50
CA PRO A 7 31.07 18.78 150.17
C PRO A 7 30.31 20.00 149.64
N SER A 8 29.77 20.86 150.52
CA SER A 8 29.09 22.11 150.14
C SER A 8 30.05 23.12 149.51
N THR A 9 31.22 23.34 150.12
CA THR A 9 32.29 24.25 149.65
C THR A 9 32.89 23.76 148.32
N VAL A 10 33.06 22.44 148.16
CA VAL A 10 33.50 21.85 146.89
C VAL A 10 32.43 22.07 145.80
N ARG A 11 31.13 21.90 146.10
CA ARG A 11 30.04 22.15 145.14
C ARG A 11 29.93 23.63 144.73
N GLU A 12 30.07 24.57 145.66
CA GLU A 12 30.09 26.01 145.36
C GLU A 12 31.29 26.40 144.48
N GLN A 13 32.48 25.86 144.77
CA GLN A 13 33.65 26.09 143.91
C GLN A 13 33.49 25.46 142.53
N VAL A 14 32.92 24.25 142.43
CA VAL A 14 32.60 23.62 141.13
C VAL A 14 31.57 24.45 140.36
N ALA A 15 30.48 24.92 140.99
CA ALA A 15 29.49 25.78 140.33
C ALA A 15 30.06 27.12 139.86
N THR A 16 30.95 27.73 140.65
CA THR A 16 31.66 28.97 140.27
C THR A 16 32.63 28.74 139.11
N LEU A 17 33.35 27.61 139.13
CA LEU A 17 34.22 27.20 138.02
C LEU A 17 33.41 26.89 136.75
N GLU A 18 32.25 26.24 136.86
CA GLU A 18 31.33 25.99 135.75
C GLU A 18 30.79 27.29 135.14
N LEU A 19 30.39 28.27 135.97
CA LEU A 19 29.95 29.58 135.49
C LEU A 19 31.07 30.32 134.76
N ARG A 20 32.27 30.39 135.37
CA ARG A 20 33.45 31.01 134.74
C ARG A 20 33.87 30.30 133.45
N TYR A 21 33.75 28.97 133.40
CA TYR A 21 34.02 28.19 132.20
C TYR A 21 32.97 28.45 131.10
N ARG A 22 31.69 28.61 131.45
CA ARG A 22 30.63 29.05 130.52
C ARG A 22 30.90 30.45 129.98
N GLU A 23 31.17 31.43 130.84
CA GLU A 23 31.52 32.80 130.44
C GLU A 23 32.77 32.82 129.54
N LEU A 24 33.82 32.07 129.89
CA LEU A 24 35.01 31.95 129.05
C LEU A 24 34.71 31.28 127.70
N SER A 25 33.81 30.27 127.69
CA SER A 25 33.36 29.60 126.47
C SER A 25 32.54 30.53 125.58
N GLU A 26 31.68 31.37 126.16
CA GLU A 26 30.91 32.40 125.46
C GLU A 26 31.81 33.51 124.90
N LEU A 27 32.79 33.99 125.67
CA LEU A 27 33.79 34.94 125.20
C LEU A 27 34.67 34.35 124.09
N SER A 28 35.07 33.09 124.22
CA SER A 28 35.81 32.34 123.19
C SER A 28 34.98 32.18 121.91
N ALA A 29 33.71 31.80 122.02
CA ALA A 29 32.78 31.68 120.89
C ALA A 29 32.54 33.04 120.22
N THR A 30 32.37 34.11 121.00
CA THR A 30 32.21 35.48 120.50
C THR A 30 33.47 35.96 119.78
N ARG A 31 34.66 35.70 120.35
CA ARG A 31 35.95 36.02 119.72
C ARG A 31 36.13 35.24 118.42
N ARG A 32 35.79 33.95 118.41
CA ARG A 32 35.82 33.10 117.21
C ARG A 32 34.88 33.63 116.13
N ALA A 33 33.64 34.00 116.48
CA ALA A 33 32.69 34.58 115.54
C ALA A 33 33.23 35.87 114.90
N ARG A 34 33.79 36.80 115.70
CA ARG A 34 34.41 38.03 115.18
C ARG A 34 35.62 37.78 114.28
N LEU A 35 36.45 36.79 114.60
CA LEU A 35 37.59 36.40 113.77
C LEU A 35 37.15 35.74 112.46
N GLU A 36 36.11 34.91 112.50
CA GLU A 36 35.52 34.29 111.31
C GLU A 36 34.87 35.34 110.40
N GLU A 37 34.18 36.32 110.99
CA GLU A 37 33.60 37.48 110.33
C GLU A 37 34.70 38.33 109.64
N SER A 38 35.76 38.70 110.37
CA SER A 38 36.92 39.41 109.80
C SER A 38 37.62 38.61 108.69
N ARG A 39 37.74 37.28 108.83
CA ARG A 39 38.29 36.41 107.78
C ARG A 39 37.42 36.43 106.53
N ARG A 40 36.09 36.36 106.66
CA ARG A 40 35.15 36.44 105.53
C ARG A 40 35.23 37.80 104.84
N PHE A 41 35.32 38.89 105.62
CA PHE A 41 35.53 40.24 105.12
C PHE A 41 36.81 40.35 104.27
N TRP A 42 37.97 39.99 104.82
CA TRP A 42 39.24 40.09 104.09
C TRP A 42 39.29 39.13 102.89
N LYS A 43 38.68 37.94 103.00
CA LYS A 43 38.53 37.02 101.88
C LYS A 43 37.71 37.63 100.74
N PHE A 44 36.59 38.28 101.05
CA PHE A 44 35.80 39.00 100.04
C PHE A 44 36.61 40.12 99.37
N PHE A 45 37.31 40.96 100.14
CA PHE A 45 38.12 42.05 99.58
C PHE A 45 39.26 41.55 98.70
N TRP A 46 39.90 40.44 99.09
CA TRP A 46 40.92 39.78 98.29
C TRP A 46 40.34 39.23 96.97
N ASP A 47 39.31 38.38 97.07
CA ASP A 47 38.68 37.74 95.91
C ASP A 47 38.12 38.80 94.93
N ALA A 48 37.49 39.87 95.45
CA ALA A 48 37.01 41.00 94.65
C ALA A 48 38.14 41.87 94.05
N GLY A 49 39.28 41.97 94.74
CA GLY A 49 40.48 42.67 94.25
C GLY A 49 41.14 41.95 93.08
N GLU A 50 41.24 40.61 93.16
CA GLU A 50 41.79 39.78 92.07
C GLU A 50 40.94 39.87 90.80
N GLU A 51 39.61 39.78 90.93
CA GLU A 51 38.73 39.94 89.78
C GLU A 51 38.78 41.36 89.21
N GLU A 52 38.86 42.40 90.05
CA GLU A 52 39.04 43.78 89.57
C GLU A 52 40.36 43.98 88.82
N ALA A 53 41.47 43.44 89.33
CA ALA A 53 42.77 43.55 88.68
C ALA A 53 42.75 42.91 87.29
N TRP A 54 42.10 41.74 87.17
CA TRP A 54 41.88 41.09 85.88
C TRP A 54 41.00 41.95 84.97
N MET A 55 39.86 42.47 85.46
CA MET A 55 38.97 43.34 84.68
C MET A 55 39.72 44.56 84.12
N ARG A 56 40.52 45.25 84.92
CA ARG A 56 41.30 46.42 84.47
C ARG A 56 42.28 46.11 83.35
N GLU A 57 42.93 44.94 83.40
CA GLU A 57 43.82 44.51 82.32
C GLU A 57 43.04 44.24 81.03
N GLN A 58 41.86 43.62 81.12
CA GLN A 58 41.02 43.35 79.96
C GLN A 58 40.37 44.61 79.38
N GLU A 59 39.96 45.56 80.22
CA GLU A 59 39.47 46.88 79.79
C GLU A 59 40.49 47.57 78.87
N ARG A 60 41.78 47.51 79.22
CA ARG A 60 42.86 48.06 78.40
C ARG A 60 42.96 47.39 77.03
N LEU A 61 42.81 46.07 76.97
CA LEU A 61 42.88 45.32 75.71
C LEU A 61 41.65 45.55 74.82
N LEU A 62 40.46 45.64 75.41
CA LEU A 62 39.20 45.91 74.70
C LEU A 62 39.09 47.34 74.19
N SER A 63 39.77 48.27 74.85
CA SER A 63 39.85 49.68 74.43
C SER A 63 40.62 49.89 73.12
N SER A 64 41.31 48.86 72.61
CA SER A 64 42.00 48.93 71.33
C SER A 64 41.04 49.20 70.16
N GLU A 65 41.38 50.19 69.34
CA GLU A 65 40.65 50.55 68.12
C GLU A 65 41.05 49.73 66.89
N ASP A 66 42.13 48.93 66.97
CA ASP A 66 42.67 48.17 65.84
C ASP A 66 41.69 47.10 65.36
N VAL A 67 41.08 47.24 64.18
CA VAL A 67 40.15 46.25 63.63
C VAL A 67 40.78 45.31 62.60
N GLY A 68 42.09 45.41 62.37
CA GLY A 68 42.78 44.75 61.26
C GLY A 68 42.83 45.61 59.99
N ARG A 69 43.55 45.13 58.98
CA ARG A 69 43.77 45.82 57.70
C ARG A 69 43.20 45.06 56.49
N ASP A 70 42.79 43.82 56.70
CA ASP A 70 42.27 42.90 55.69
C ASP A 70 41.38 41.84 56.36
N LEU A 71 40.67 41.05 55.55
CA LEU A 71 39.73 40.04 56.05
C LEU A 71 40.41 39.05 57.00
N THR A 72 41.61 38.57 56.65
CA THR A 72 42.35 37.60 57.46
C THR A 72 42.73 38.14 58.83
N SER A 73 43.23 39.37 58.89
CA SER A 73 43.63 40.02 60.14
C SER A 73 42.41 40.36 61.01
N SER A 74 41.29 40.80 60.42
CA SER A 74 40.04 41.04 61.14
C SER A 74 39.42 39.76 61.69
N LEU A 75 39.37 38.67 60.90
CA LEU A 75 38.89 37.37 61.37
C LEU A 75 39.78 36.80 62.49
N ARG A 76 41.10 36.98 62.40
CA ARG A 76 42.02 36.60 63.47
C ARG A 76 41.75 37.36 64.77
N LEU A 77 41.48 38.67 64.68
CA LEU A 77 41.11 39.49 65.84
C LEU A 77 39.74 39.09 66.40
N LEU A 78 38.78 38.74 65.55
CA LEU A 78 37.47 38.22 65.96
C LEU A 78 37.62 36.89 66.72
N ASN A 79 38.40 35.94 66.19
CA ASN A 79 38.70 34.67 66.86
C ASN A 79 39.37 34.88 68.23
N ARG A 80 40.28 35.86 68.33
CA ARG A 80 40.90 36.23 69.62
C ARG A 80 39.87 36.82 70.58
N HIS A 81 38.93 37.61 70.07
CA HIS A 81 37.84 38.17 70.87
C HIS A 81 36.86 37.09 71.33
N ASP A 82 36.56 36.08 70.50
CA ASP A 82 35.72 34.95 70.90
C ASP A 82 36.38 34.11 72.01
N ALA A 83 37.70 33.92 71.96
CA ALA A 83 38.45 33.32 73.06
C ALA A 83 38.31 34.16 74.35
N PHE A 84 38.45 35.49 74.25
CA PHE A 84 38.22 36.41 75.37
C PHE A 84 36.78 36.30 75.93
N ARG A 85 35.76 36.18 75.07
CA ARG A 85 34.37 35.98 75.53
C ARG A 85 34.20 34.68 76.30
N GLY A 86 34.91 33.62 75.89
CA GLY A 86 34.99 32.36 76.64
C GLY A 86 35.57 32.57 78.04
N GLU A 87 36.67 33.33 78.16
CA GLU A 87 37.28 33.68 79.44
C GLU A 87 36.33 34.51 80.32
N LEU A 88 35.65 35.51 79.75
CA LEU A 88 34.65 36.33 80.44
C LEU A 88 33.50 35.46 80.99
N SER A 89 33.00 34.51 80.18
CA SER A 89 31.96 33.59 80.63
C SER A 89 32.44 32.66 81.75
N ALA A 90 33.68 32.19 81.70
CA ALA A 90 34.26 31.34 82.75
C ALA A 90 34.45 32.09 84.08
N ARG A 91 34.81 33.38 84.01
CA ARG A 91 35.01 34.28 85.16
C ARG A 91 33.71 34.71 85.85
N ALA A 92 32.57 34.64 85.16
CA ALA A 92 31.28 35.05 85.70
C ALA A 92 30.89 34.28 86.97
N GLY A 93 31.14 32.98 87.03
CA GLY A 93 30.81 32.13 88.17
C GLY A 93 31.58 32.50 89.45
N PRO A 94 32.93 32.50 89.43
CA PRO A 94 33.76 32.95 90.55
C PRO A 94 33.42 34.35 91.05
N LEU A 95 33.18 35.29 90.11
CA LEU A 95 32.80 36.66 90.46
C LEU A 95 31.46 36.71 91.20
N GLN A 96 30.43 36.01 90.70
CA GLN A 96 29.12 35.95 91.36
C GLN A 96 29.22 35.33 92.76
N GLN A 97 30.09 34.33 92.95
CA GLN A 97 30.35 33.75 94.25
C GLN A 97 30.99 34.77 95.21
N ALA A 98 31.99 35.52 94.76
CA ALA A 98 32.64 36.57 95.55
C ALA A 98 31.63 37.68 95.93
N LEU A 99 30.82 38.14 94.97
CA LEU A 99 29.77 39.13 95.21
C LEU A 99 28.69 38.62 96.18
N ALA A 100 28.30 37.33 96.09
CA ALA A 100 27.36 36.73 97.02
C ALA A 100 27.90 36.71 98.45
N GLN A 101 29.18 36.43 98.66
CA GLN A 101 29.82 36.52 99.97
C GLN A 101 29.80 37.97 100.50
N GLY A 102 30.07 38.96 99.64
CA GLY A 102 29.96 40.38 100.01
C GLY A 102 28.53 40.78 100.40
N ARG A 103 27.51 40.32 99.66
CA ARG A 103 26.10 40.58 99.99
C ARG A 103 25.66 39.91 101.30
N LEU A 104 26.16 38.70 101.59
CA LEU A 104 25.91 38.03 102.88
C LEU A 104 26.49 38.82 104.06
N LEU A 105 27.72 39.33 103.94
CA LEU A 105 28.33 40.18 104.97
C LEU A 105 27.54 41.46 105.24
N VAL A 106 26.92 42.03 104.19
CA VAL A 106 26.00 43.18 104.32
C VAL A 106 24.71 42.77 105.04
N ALA A 107 24.14 41.62 104.71
CA ALA A 107 22.90 41.12 105.32
C ALA A 107 23.05 40.73 106.80
N GLU A 108 24.22 40.18 107.18
CA GLU A 108 24.57 39.80 108.56
C GLU A 108 24.89 41.01 109.46
N GLY A 109 25.00 42.23 108.90
CA GLY A 109 25.20 43.47 109.67
C GLY A 109 26.63 43.70 110.14
N HIS A 110 27.62 43.38 109.30
CA HIS A 110 29.04 43.60 109.59
C HIS A 110 29.36 45.04 110.04
N LEU A 111 30.38 45.20 110.91
CA LEU A 111 30.84 46.50 111.43
C LEU A 111 31.09 47.55 110.32
N GLU A 112 31.53 47.10 109.15
CA GLU A 112 31.87 47.91 107.97
C GLU A 112 30.91 47.70 106.78
N THR A 113 29.62 47.48 107.06
CA THR A 113 28.59 47.20 106.03
C THR A 113 28.59 48.20 104.87
N ALA A 114 28.79 49.50 105.13
CA ALA A 114 28.83 50.53 104.10
C ALA A 114 29.97 50.31 103.08
N GLN A 115 31.16 49.92 103.56
CA GLN A 115 32.34 49.71 102.74
C GLN A 115 32.21 48.44 101.88
N VAL A 116 31.67 47.36 102.45
CA VAL A 116 31.38 46.13 101.71
C VAL A 116 30.34 46.39 100.62
N ALA A 117 29.25 47.11 100.94
CA ALA A 117 28.21 47.45 99.97
C ALA A 117 28.73 48.33 98.82
N GLN A 118 29.57 49.32 99.12
CA GLN A 118 30.24 50.13 98.09
C GLN A 118 31.11 49.25 97.19
N ARG A 119 31.93 48.37 97.78
CA ARG A 119 32.83 47.49 97.03
C ARG A 119 32.09 46.54 96.09
N VAL A 120 30.97 45.95 96.53
CA VAL A 120 30.09 45.12 95.70
C VAL A 120 29.58 45.91 94.49
N ARG A 121 29.11 47.15 94.70
CA ARG A 121 28.62 48.02 93.61
C ARG A 121 29.71 48.34 92.59
N GLU A 122 30.90 48.75 93.04
CA GLU A 122 32.02 49.09 92.16
C GLU A 122 32.43 47.92 91.26
N VAL A 123 32.49 46.72 91.81
CA VAL A 123 32.86 45.49 91.09
C VAL A 123 31.75 45.09 90.09
N GLU A 124 30.47 45.20 90.49
CA GLU A 124 29.34 44.96 89.59
C GLU A 124 29.25 45.97 88.44
N GLU A 125 29.53 47.24 88.70
CA GLU A 125 29.56 48.30 87.68
C GLU A 125 30.69 48.09 86.69
N ARG A 126 31.90 47.77 87.15
CA ARG A 126 33.03 47.43 86.26
C ARG A 126 32.76 46.19 85.42
N TRP A 127 32.18 45.14 86.01
CA TRP A 127 31.82 43.94 85.25
C TRP A 127 30.80 44.25 84.14
N ARG A 128 29.80 45.10 84.43
CA ARG A 128 28.85 45.57 83.43
C ARG A 128 29.55 46.38 82.33
N ALA A 129 30.38 47.35 82.70
CA ALA A 129 31.13 48.19 81.75
C ALA A 129 32.07 47.35 80.86
N LEU A 130 32.75 46.35 81.42
CA LEU A 130 33.59 45.42 80.66
C LEU A 130 32.77 44.62 79.63
N GLY A 131 31.56 44.20 79.98
CA GLY A 131 30.63 43.54 79.06
C GLY A 131 30.16 44.44 77.92
N GLU A 132 29.89 45.71 78.20
CA GLU A 132 29.55 46.72 77.19
C GLU A 132 30.73 46.98 76.23
N LEU A 133 31.94 47.19 76.77
CA LEU A 133 33.18 47.34 75.98
C LEU A 133 33.46 46.12 75.11
N ALA A 134 33.22 44.91 75.63
CA ALA A 134 33.37 43.67 74.89
C ALA A 134 32.39 43.63 73.70
N GLY A 135 31.12 43.93 73.93
CA GLY A 135 30.09 43.98 72.88
C GLY A 135 30.37 45.04 71.82
N GLU A 136 30.83 46.24 72.22
CA GLU A 136 31.22 47.29 71.27
C GLU A 136 32.42 46.87 70.41
N ARG A 137 33.41 46.23 71.03
CA ARG A 137 34.59 45.70 70.33
C ARG A 137 34.21 44.59 69.35
N GLU A 138 33.36 43.67 69.77
CA GLU A 138 32.79 42.60 68.94
C GLU A 138 32.08 43.18 67.71
N ARG A 139 31.21 44.19 67.92
CA ARG A 139 30.52 44.90 66.85
C ARG A 139 31.49 45.53 65.85
N ARG A 140 32.47 46.31 66.33
CA ARG A 140 33.48 46.95 65.46
C ARG A 140 34.27 45.93 64.63
N LEU A 141 34.66 44.81 65.24
CA LEU A 141 35.39 43.74 64.55
C LEU A 141 34.53 43.04 63.49
N ARG A 142 33.25 42.75 63.79
CA ARG A 142 32.33 42.17 62.81
C ARG A 142 32.03 43.09 61.64
N GLU A 143 31.81 44.38 61.92
CA GLU A 143 31.57 45.38 60.87
C GLU A 143 32.79 45.50 59.95
N ALA A 144 34.01 45.53 60.50
CA ALA A 144 35.25 45.55 59.71
C ALA A 144 35.44 44.26 58.90
N ALA A 145 35.19 43.08 59.51
CA ALA A 145 35.26 41.80 58.82
C ALA A 145 34.26 41.71 57.66
N GLY A 146 33.02 42.16 57.86
CA GLY A 146 32.00 42.23 56.81
C GLY A 146 32.40 43.17 55.68
N PHE A 147 33.00 44.32 55.99
CA PHE A 147 33.52 45.24 54.97
C PHE A 147 34.67 44.64 54.16
N PHE A 148 35.67 44.04 54.81
CA PHE A 148 36.79 43.42 54.09
C PHE A 148 36.36 42.19 53.28
N GLN A 149 35.34 41.45 53.74
CA GLN A 149 34.73 40.39 52.97
C GLN A 149 34.08 40.94 51.69
N PHE A 150 33.26 41.98 51.82
CA PHE A 150 32.69 42.68 50.66
C PHE A 150 33.76 43.16 49.69
N GLN A 151 34.84 43.78 50.16
CA GLN A 151 35.92 44.25 49.28
C GLN A 151 36.63 43.12 48.54
N ALA A 152 36.91 42.00 49.21
CA ALA A 152 37.55 40.84 48.59
C ALA A 152 36.65 40.23 47.50
N GLU A 153 35.37 39.98 47.83
CA GLU A 153 34.40 39.41 46.89
C GLU A 153 34.10 40.37 45.71
N ALA A 154 34.07 41.69 45.95
CA ALA A 154 33.90 42.69 44.90
C ALA A 154 35.13 42.76 43.96
N ALA A 155 36.34 42.62 44.49
CA ALA A 155 37.57 42.57 43.70
C ALA A 155 37.61 41.30 42.82
N ASP A 156 37.24 40.15 43.38
CA ASP A 156 37.14 38.88 42.64
C ASP A 156 36.10 38.97 41.51
N ALA A 157 34.93 39.53 41.81
CA ALA A 157 33.89 39.76 40.81
C ALA A 157 34.34 40.74 39.71
N ALA A 158 35.08 41.79 40.05
CA ALA A 158 35.63 42.74 39.09
C ALA A 158 36.68 42.09 38.17
N ALA A 159 37.57 41.27 38.71
CA ALA A 159 38.57 40.54 37.94
C ALA A 159 37.91 39.56 36.96
N TRP A 160 36.93 38.79 37.44
CA TRP A 160 36.13 37.89 36.61
C TRP A 160 35.38 38.64 35.49
N LEU A 161 34.80 39.80 35.76
CA LEU A 161 34.15 40.63 34.74
C LEU A 161 35.14 41.08 33.65
N ASP A 162 36.37 41.43 34.01
CA ASP A 162 37.40 41.81 33.04
C ASP A 162 37.87 40.61 32.19
N ASP A 163 37.90 39.41 32.75
CA ASP A 163 38.15 38.16 32.01
C ASP A 163 37.03 37.86 31.00
N VAL A 164 35.79 37.86 31.44
CA VAL A 164 34.63 37.60 30.58
C VAL A 164 34.47 38.68 29.53
N TRP A 165 34.76 39.95 29.86
CA TRP A 165 34.75 41.05 28.89
C TRP A 165 35.66 40.76 27.69
N ARG A 166 36.85 40.17 27.90
CA ARG A 166 37.75 39.78 26.82
C ARG A 166 37.11 38.74 25.88
N LEU A 167 36.43 37.75 26.45
CA LEU A 167 35.75 36.70 25.70
C LEU A 167 34.58 37.28 24.89
N VAL A 168 33.68 38.03 25.52
CA VAL A 168 32.50 38.59 24.83
C VAL A 168 32.87 39.70 23.83
N SER A 169 34.05 40.31 23.98
CA SER A 169 34.53 41.38 23.09
C SER A 169 35.33 40.93 21.88
N SER A 170 35.76 39.66 21.80
CA SER A 170 36.49 39.16 20.62
C SER A 170 35.69 39.43 19.32
N ARG A 171 36.37 39.74 18.22
CA ARG A 171 35.74 40.03 16.93
C ARG A 171 35.66 38.81 16.01
N ASP A 172 36.16 37.66 16.46
CA ASP A 172 36.15 36.44 15.68
C ASP A 172 34.74 35.83 15.64
N LEU A 173 34.20 35.72 14.42
CA LEU A 173 32.91 35.11 14.15
C LEU A 173 33.04 33.78 13.39
N GLY A 174 34.26 33.30 13.16
CA GLY A 174 34.54 32.15 12.30
C GLY A 174 34.59 32.51 10.82
N HIS A 175 35.10 31.56 10.03
CA HIS A 175 35.32 31.71 8.58
C HIS A 175 34.47 30.74 7.73
N ASP A 176 33.74 29.83 8.38
CA ASP A 176 32.84 28.87 7.76
C ASP A 176 31.74 28.43 8.74
N GLU A 177 30.78 27.66 8.26
CA GLU A 177 29.65 27.18 9.08
C GLU A 177 30.12 26.38 10.31
N TYR A 178 31.17 25.58 10.17
CA TYR A 178 31.66 24.71 11.24
C TYR A 178 32.33 25.52 12.37
N SER A 179 33.28 26.38 12.03
CA SER A 179 34.00 27.26 12.96
C SER A 179 33.04 28.21 13.67
N THR A 180 32.13 28.85 12.94
CA THR A 180 31.10 29.74 13.54
C THR A 180 30.16 28.97 14.47
N ARG A 181 29.76 27.74 14.11
CA ARG A 181 28.92 26.89 14.97
C ARG A 181 29.66 26.48 16.25
N SER A 182 30.96 26.22 16.17
CA SER A 182 31.81 25.93 17.33
C SER A 182 31.91 27.15 18.26
N LEU A 183 32.21 28.33 17.71
CA LEU A 183 32.25 29.58 18.47
C LEU A 183 30.89 29.92 19.10
N SER A 184 29.78 29.65 18.41
CA SER A 184 28.43 29.85 18.97
C SER A 184 28.17 28.96 20.19
N ARG A 185 28.68 27.73 20.19
CA ARG A 185 28.58 26.83 21.35
C ARG A 185 29.43 27.33 22.51
N GLN A 186 30.69 27.68 22.25
CA GLN A 186 31.59 28.24 23.27
C GLN A 186 31.02 29.53 23.87
N HIS A 187 30.42 30.41 23.06
CA HIS A 187 29.79 31.64 23.53
C HIS A 187 28.57 31.37 24.41
N ARG A 188 27.78 30.33 24.11
CA ARG A 188 26.67 29.92 24.98
C ARG A 188 27.16 29.51 26.36
N ASP A 189 28.28 28.79 26.45
CA ASP A 189 28.86 28.39 27.73
C ASP A 189 29.31 29.63 28.54
N VAL A 190 29.84 30.66 27.87
CA VAL A 190 30.16 31.97 28.49
C VAL A 190 28.88 32.69 28.96
N GLU A 191 27.80 32.67 28.18
CA GLU A 191 26.51 33.25 28.60
C GLU A 191 25.95 32.56 29.85
N GLU A 192 26.06 31.22 29.93
CA GLU A 192 25.68 30.45 31.13
C GLU A 192 26.54 30.84 32.33
N GLU A 193 27.86 31.00 32.15
CA GLU A 193 28.77 31.47 33.19
C GLU A 193 28.39 32.87 33.70
N ILE A 194 27.98 33.78 32.81
CA ILE A 194 27.50 35.13 33.18
C ILE A 194 26.24 35.05 34.04
N GLN A 195 25.30 34.16 33.70
CA GLN A 195 24.10 33.97 34.50
C GLN A 195 24.40 33.35 35.87
N ASN A 196 25.34 32.41 35.93
CA ASN A 196 25.75 31.77 37.18
C ASN A 196 26.43 32.73 38.17
N HIS A 197 27.04 33.82 37.69
CA HIS A 197 27.64 34.86 38.54
C HIS A 197 26.68 35.98 38.94
N ARG A 198 25.45 35.99 38.41
CA ARG A 198 24.41 36.94 38.81
C ARG A 198 24.15 36.94 40.32
N PRO A 199 23.99 35.78 41.01
CA PRO A 199 23.75 35.75 42.44
C PRO A 199 24.90 36.35 43.25
N THR A 200 26.14 36.27 42.77
CA THR A 200 27.30 36.89 43.43
C THR A 200 27.19 38.41 43.43
N VAL A 201 26.80 39.02 42.31
CA VAL A 201 26.57 40.47 42.22
C VAL A 201 25.38 40.91 43.10
N GLU A 202 24.32 40.10 43.15
CA GLU A 202 23.16 40.34 44.02
C GLU A 202 23.53 40.20 45.51
N ALA A 203 24.34 39.21 45.88
CA ALA A 203 24.85 39.03 47.24
C ALA A 203 25.74 40.19 47.68
N LEU A 204 26.61 40.70 46.80
CA LEU A 204 27.43 41.90 47.07
C LEU A 204 26.55 43.13 47.35
N ARG A 205 25.43 43.27 46.66
CA ARG A 205 24.45 44.35 46.93
C ARG A 205 23.80 44.19 48.30
N GLU A 206 23.40 42.99 48.67
CA GLU A 206 22.81 42.71 49.99
C GLU A 206 23.84 42.96 51.11
N GLN A 207 25.07 42.49 50.94
CA GLN A 207 26.17 42.74 51.88
C GLN A 207 26.43 44.23 52.05
N ALA A 208 26.51 45.00 50.96
CA ALA A 208 26.69 46.46 51.00
C ALA A 208 25.56 47.16 51.78
N GLY A 209 24.32 46.66 51.69
CA GLY A 209 23.16 47.21 52.37
C GLY A 209 23.15 47.02 53.89
N VAL A 210 23.91 46.04 54.42
CA VAL A 210 24.02 45.76 55.86
C VAL A 210 25.30 46.30 56.49
N LEU A 211 26.19 46.93 55.71
CA LEU A 211 27.41 47.55 56.22
C LEU A 211 27.11 48.75 57.13
N SER A 212 27.97 48.98 58.12
CA SER A 212 27.84 50.14 59.00
C SER A 212 28.15 51.46 58.28
N PRO A 213 27.64 52.61 58.76
CA PRO A 213 27.80 53.90 58.09
C PRO A 213 29.25 54.30 57.80
N ALA A 214 30.21 53.82 58.61
CA ALA A 214 31.64 54.06 58.43
C ALA A 214 32.19 53.43 57.13
N TYR A 215 31.63 52.30 56.70
CA TYR A 215 32.07 51.54 55.53
C TYR A 215 31.12 51.66 54.34
N ALA A 216 29.87 52.03 54.59
CA ALA A 216 28.82 52.15 53.58
C ALA A 216 29.19 53.12 52.43
N ALA A 217 29.91 54.21 52.72
CA ALA A 217 30.30 55.18 51.70
C ALA A 217 31.24 54.58 50.62
N THR A 218 32.19 53.73 51.02
CA THR A 218 33.11 53.04 50.10
C THR A 218 32.37 52.02 49.24
N ALA A 219 31.54 51.19 49.88
CA ALA A 219 30.73 50.21 49.15
C ALA A 219 29.75 50.87 48.17
N ALA A 220 29.14 52.00 48.56
CA ALA A 220 28.26 52.78 47.71
C ALA A 220 28.97 53.42 46.50
N ALA A 221 30.29 53.62 46.55
CA ALA A 221 31.07 54.12 45.42
C ALA A 221 31.46 52.99 44.45
N GLU A 222 31.81 51.80 44.96
CA GLU A 222 32.32 50.68 44.17
C GLU A 222 31.20 49.83 43.53
N LEU A 223 30.13 49.54 44.27
CA LEU A 223 29.05 48.65 43.82
C LEU A 223 28.37 49.13 42.53
N PRO A 224 27.99 50.41 42.35
CA PRO A 224 27.37 50.86 41.10
C PRO A 224 28.29 50.70 39.88
N ALA A 225 29.61 50.83 40.06
CA ALA A 225 30.56 50.65 38.99
C ALA A 225 30.66 49.18 38.57
N LEU A 226 30.67 48.25 39.54
CA LEU A 226 30.64 46.81 39.31
C LEU A 226 29.34 46.39 38.61
N GLU A 227 28.19 46.86 39.09
CA GLU A 227 26.88 46.57 38.48
C GLU A 227 26.78 47.08 37.04
N ARG A 228 27.32 48.27 36.76
CA ARG A 228 27.37 48.81 35.40
C ARG A 228 28.23 47.91 34.50
N ARG A 229 29.42 47.49 34.94
CA ARG A 229 30.27 46.56 34.18
C ARG A 229 29.56 45.23 33.90
N TYR A 230 28.86 44.67 34.89
CA TYR A 230 28.07 43.44 34.70
C TYR A 230 26.98 43.61 33.62
N ARG A 231 26.26 44.74 33.63
CA ARG A 231 25.28 45.06 32.58
C ARG A 231 25.94 45.20 31.21
N GLU A 232 27.05 45.92 31.11
CA GLU A 232 27.80 46.09 29.86
C GLU A 232 28.29 44.75 29.30
N VAL A 233 28.83 43.85 30.13
CA VAL A 233 29.23 42.49 29.75
C VAL A 233 28.02 41.71 29.21
N THR A 234 26.89 41.77 29.90
CA THR A 234 25.66 41.06 29.49
C THR A 234 25.15 41.56 28.14
N GLU A 235 25.05 42.88 27.96
CA GLU A 235 24.63 43.50 26.69
C GLU A 235 25.58 43.19 25.53
N ARG A 236 26.90 43.21 25.79
CA ARG A 236 27.91 42.84 24.79
C ARG A 236 27.84 41.36 24.43
N ALA A 237 27.61 40.48 25.41
CA ALA A 237 27.42 39.04 25.20
C ALA A 237 26.21 38.77 24.30
N GLU A 238 25.08 39.43 24.57
CA GLU A 238 23.89 39.32 23.70
C GLU A 238 24.15 39.84 22.29
N ARG A 239 24.88 40.95 22.14
CA ARG A 239 25.28 41.46 20.83
C ARG A 239 26.16 40.45 20.11
N ARG A 240 27.15 39.84 20.79
CA ARG A 240 28.00 38.81 20.19
C ARG A 240 27.21 37.58 19.75
N ARG A 241 26.25 37.13 20.57
CA ARG A 241 25.36 36.01 20.20
C ARG A 241 24.61 36.30 18.90
N ARG A 242 24.10 37.53 18.74
CA ARG A 242 23.47 37.98 17.49
C ARG A 242 24.48 37.96 16.33
N GLU A 243 25.66 38.54 16.50
CA GLU A 243 26.72 38.55 15.48
C GLU A 243 27.13 37.13 15.02
N LEU A 244 27.30 36.20 15.97
CA LEU A 244 27.63 34.79 15.69
C LEU A 244 26.49 34.06 14.97
N ARG A 245 25.25 34.31 15.38
CA ARG A 245 24.06 33.75 14.71
C ARG A 245 23.96 34.27 13.28
N ASP A 246 24.16 35.56 13.07
CA ASP A 246 24.11 36.19 11.75
C ASP A 246 25.17 35.62 10.81
N ALA A 247 26.39 35.46 11.31
CA ALA A 247 27.47 34.81 10.58
C ALA A 247 27.12 33.34 10.25
N LEU A 248 26.54 32.61 11.21
CA LEU A 248 26.16 31.21 11.02
C LEU A 248 25.08 31.08 9.93
N ASP A 249 24.05 31.92 9.98
CA ASP A 249 22.97 31.93 9.01
C ASP A 249 23.51 32.26 7.61
N LEU A 250 24.43 33.24 7.49
CA LEU A 250 25.09 33.59 6.23
C LEU A 250 25.90 32.41 5.63
N TYR A 251 26.72 31.75 6.45
CA TYR A 251 27.52 30.61 5.99
C TYR A 251 26.64 29.41 5.66
N THR A 252 25.57 29.17 6.42
CA THR A 252 24.61 28.09 6.16
C THR A 252 23.91 28.29 4.82
N VAL A 253 23.45 29.52 4.53
CA VAL A 253 22.83 29.83 3.23
C VAL A 253 23.83 29.62 2.10
N SER A 254 25.07 30.06 2.28
CA SER A 254 26.12 29.95 1.25
C SER A 254 26.53 28.49 0.99
N SER A 255 26.72 27.69 2.04
CA SER A 255 27.09 26.28 1.96
C SER A 255 25.97 25.44 1.34
N GLU A 256 24.73 25.61 1.81
CA GLU A 256 23.56 24.90 1.28
C GLU A 256 23.23 25.32 -0.16
N ALA A 257 23.34 26.61 -0.49
CA ALA A 257 23.15 27.08 -1.86
C ALA A 257 24.19 26.48 -2.81
N ALA A 258 25.46 26.41 -2.40
CA ALA A 258 26.52 25.78 -3.18
C ALA A 258 26.27 24.27 -3.37
N ALA A 259 25.88 23.55 -2.32
CA ALA A 259 25.54 22.13 -2.40
C ALA A 259 24.36 21.87 -3.34
N CYS A 260 23.30 22.70 -3.26
CA CYS A 260 22.18 22.64 -4.18
C CYS A 260 22.63 22.93 -5.63
N ALA A 261 23.47 23.94 -5.84
CA ALA A 261 23.94 24.33 -7.16
C ALA A 261 24.82 23.26 -7.84
N LEU A 262 25.57 22.47 -7.06
CA LEU A 262 26.33 21.32 -7.55
C LEU A 262 25.40 20.23 -8.07
N TRP A 263 24.44 19.79 -7.25
CA TRP A 263 23.45 18.78 -7.66
C TRP A 263 22.67 19.25 -8.89
N VAL A 264 22.21 20.51 -8.90
CA VAL A 264 21.49 21.10 -10.05
C VAL A 264 22.36 21.04 -11.29
N GLY A 265 23.66 21.35 -11.19
CA GLY A 265 24.57 21.28 -12.33
C GLY A 265 24.82 19.87 -12.86
N GLU A 266 24.93 18.88 -11.99
CA GLU A 266 25.05 17.48 -12.40
C GLU A 266 23.80 17.00 -13.14
N LYS A 267 22.60 17.27 -12.60
CA LYS A 267 21.35 16.88 -13.23
C LYS A 267 21.05 17.66 -14.49
N GLU A 268 21.37 18.95 -14.54
CA GLU A 268 21.29 19.78 -15.75
C GLU A 268 22.12 19.16 -16.88
N ARG A 269 23.37 18.77 -16.61
CA ARG A 269 24.23 18.09 -17.59
C ARG A 269 23.68 16.74 -18.03
N TRP A 270 23.17 15.95 -17.10
CA TRP A 270 22.57 14.66 -17.43
C TRP A 270 21.33 14.82 -18.32
N LEU A 271 20.41 15.73 -17.99
CA LEU A 271 19.19 16.00 -18.77
C LEU A 271 19.48 16.56 -20.17
N LEU A 272 20.50 17.43 -20.29
CA LEU A 272 20.92 17.98 -21.58
C LEU A 272 21.51 16.90 -22.48
N ASN A 273 22.31 16.00 -21.91
CA ASN A 273 22.97 14.91 -22.64
C ASN A 273 22.10 13.65 -22.81
N LEU A 274 20.94 13.59 -22.17
CA LEU A 274 20.02 12.46 -22.28
C LEU A 274 19.49 12.37 -23.72
N ARG A 275 19.89 11.30 -24.41
CA ARG A 275 19.30 10.86 -25.68
C ARG A 275 18.38 9.68 -25.39
N LEU A 276 17.13 9.78 -25.84
CA LEU A 276 16.17 8.70 -25.69
C LEU A 276 16.54 7.56 -26.65
N PRO A 277 16.71 6.32 -26.15
CA PRO A 277 16.93 5.14 -26.99
C PRO A 277 15.72 4.82 -27.87
N ASP A 278 15.92 4.08 -28.97
CA ASP A 278 14.83 3.65 -29.85
C ASP A 278 14.17 2.34 -29.39
N ARG A 279 14.84 1.56 -28.53
CA ARG A 279 14.34 0.27 -28.03
C ARG A 279 13.48 0.48 -26.79
N LEU A 280 12.33 -0.22 -26.73
CA LEU A 280 11.38 -0.13 -25.63
C LEU A 280 12.00 -0.51 -24.27
N GLU A 281 12.75 -1.62 -24.22
CA GLU A 281 13.44 -2.08 -23.01
C GLU A 281 14.42 -1.03 -22.46
N ASP A 282 15.17 -0.36 -23.35
CA ASP A 282 16.12 0.69 -22.97
C ASP A 282 15.39 1.99 -22.53
N LEU A 283 14.21 2.28 -23.10
CA LEU A 283 13.35 3.39 -22.68
C LEU A 283 12.77 3.16 -21.28
N GLU A 284 12.38 1.93 -20.95
CA GLU A 284 11.92 1.55 -19.60
C GLU A 284 13.03 1.73 -18.55
N VAL A 285 14.28 1.43 -18.91
CA VAL A 285 15.44 1.73 -18.04
C VAL A 285 15.57 3.24 -17.81
N VAL A 286 15.38 4.06 -18.85
CA VAL A 286 15.36 5.52 -18.69
C VAL A 286 14.18 5.98 -17.82
N GLN A 287 13.01 5.36 -17.95
CA GLN A 287 11.83 5.63 -17.12
C GLN A 287 12.12 5.39 -15.63
N GLN A 288 12.70 4.24 -15.29
CA GLN A 288 13.11 3.95 -13.91
C GLN A 288 14.10 5.00 -13.35
N ARG A 289 14.99 5.53 -14.19
CA ARG A 289 15.90 6.63 -13.79
C ARG A 289 15.18 7.96 -13.55
N PHE A 290 14.05 8.21 -14.23
CA PHE A 290 13.21 9.37 -13.93
C PHE A 290 12.37 9.18 -12.66
N GLU A 291 11.93 7.95 -12.37
CA GLU A 291 11.23 7.62 -11.13
C GLU A 291 12.13 7.82 -9.89
N THR A 292 13.44 7.57 -10.00
CA THR A 292 14.40 7.90 -8.93
C THR A 292 14.75 9.38 -8.88
N LEU A 293 14.71 10.10 -10.00
CA LEU A 293 14.94 11.54 -10.06
C LEU A 293 13.82 12.32 -9.33
N GLU A 294 12.57 11.88 -9.42
CA GLU A 294 11.41 12.56 -8.84
C GLU A 294 11.52 12.80 -7.31
N PRO A 295 11.81 11.79 -6.46
CA PRO A 295 12.04 12.02 -5.04
C PRO A 295 13.28 12.88 -4.76
N GLU A 296 14.35 12.75 -5.55
CA GLU A 296 15.53 13.61 -5.42
C GLU A 296 15.19 15.09 -5.71
N MET A 297 14.41 15.35 -6.75
CA MET A 297 13.93 16.68 -7.11
C MET A 297 13.02 17.27 -6.02
N ASN A 298 12.14 16.46 -5.42
CA ASN A 298 11.29 16.90 -4.30
C ASN A 298 12.13 17.26 -3.07
N ASN A 299 13.15 16.45 -2.75
CA ASN A 299 14.09 16.77 -1.68
C ASN A 299 14.82 18.09 -1.96
N LEU A 300 15.36 18.26 -3.17
CA LEU A 300 16.03 19.51 -3.54
C LEU A 300 15.08 20.71 -3.46
N ALA A 301 13.83 20.58 -3.91
CA ALA A 301 12.85 21.66 -3.84
C ALA A 301 12.66 22.17 -2.41
N SER A 302 12.62 21.25 -1.43
CA SER A 302 12.51 21.59 -0.01
C SER A 302 13.74 22.33 0.52
N ARG A 303 14.94 21.93 0.09
CA ARG A 303 16.22 22.58 0.45
C ARG A 303 16.35 23.97 -0.17
N VAL A 304 16.05 24.11 -1.46
CA VAL A 304 16.03 25.42 -2.16
C VAL A 304 15.05 26.37 -1.49
N ALA A 305 13.86 25.88 -1.09
CA ALA A 305 12.90 26.70 -0.34
C ALA A 305 13.44 27.11 1.04
N ALA A 306 14.16 26.23 1.75
CA ALA A 306 14.79 26.56 3.03
C ALA A 306 15.90 27.61 2.87
N VAL A 307 16.76 27.46 1.87
CA VAL A 307 17.80 28.44 1.51
C VAL A 307 17.18 29.80 1.20
N ASN A 308 16.10 29.85 0.41
CA ASN A 308 15.41 31.09 0.09
C ASN A 308 14.81 31.76 1.34
N ARG A 309 14.15 31.00 2.22
CA ARG A 309 13.60 31.56 3.47
C ARG A 309 14.68 32.16 4.36
N LEU A 310 15.80 31.45 4.53
CA LEU A 310 16.93 31.96 5.33
C LEU A 310 17.56 33.20 4.68
N ALA A 311 17.73 33.19 3.36
CA ALA A 311 18.22 34.35 2.62
C ALA A 311 17.28 35.56 2.74
N GLU A 312 15.97 35.36 2.64
CA GLU A 312 14.97 36.43 2.81
C GLU A 312 15.01 37.04 4.22
N GLN A 313 15.14 36.20 5.26
CA GLN A 313 15.30 36.65 6.63
C GLN A 313 16.55 37.54 6.79
N LEU A 314 17.70 37.08 6.28
CA LEU A 314 18.95 37.83 6.30
C LEU A 314 18.84 39.18 5.55
N LEU A 315 18.16 39.19 4.41
CA LEU A 315 17.95 40.40 3.60
C LEU A 315 17.01 41.40 4.30
N ALA A 316 15.94 40.92 4.93
CA ALA A 316 14.96 41.74 5.64
C ALA A 316 15.56 42.42 6.87
N GLU A 317 16.38 41.70 7.63
CA GLU A 317 17.05 42.21 8.84
C GLU A 317 18.25 43.12 8.52
N GLY A 318 18.60 43.18 7.24
CA GLY A 318 19.56 44.12 6.74
C GLY A 318 21.03 43.80 7.05
N ARG A 319 21.35 42.52 7.19
CA ARG A 319 22.65 42.03 7.65
C ARG A 319 23.66 41.97 6.49
N GLY A 320 24.97 42.07 6.79
CA GLY A 320 26.03 42.18 5.78
C GLY A 320 26.10 41.00 4.80
N GLY A 321 26.68 41.18 3.61
CA GLY A 321 26.76 40.14 2.57
C GLY A 321 25.56 40.06 1.61
N ARG A 322 24.62 41.01 1.68
CA ARG A 322 23.34 41.01 0.94
C ARG A 322 23.46 40.75 -0.56
N GLU A 323 24.41 41.40 -1.24
CA GLU A 323 24.54 41.30 -2.69
C GLU A 323 25.04 39.91 -3.12
N GLY A 324 25.99 39.34 -2.37
CA GLY A 324 26.51 37.99 -2.61
C GLY A 324 25.45 36.92 -2.36
N THR A 325 24.76 36.99 -1.21
CA THR A 325 23.70 36.03 -0.85
C THR A 325 22.53 36.11 -1.82
N ARG A 326 22.07 37.33 -2.15
CA ARG A 326 20.98 37.54 -3.11
C ARG A 326 21.34 37.01 -4.49
N GLY A 327 22.53 37.35 -5.01
CA GLY A 327 22.99 36.87 -6.30
C GLY A 327 23.11 35.35 -6.37
N ALA A 328 23.64 34.72 -5.32
CA ALA A 328 23.74 33.26 -5.24
C ALA A 328 22.36 32.58 -5.22
N CYS A 329 21.41 33.09 -4.43
CA CYS A 329 20.03 32.58 -4.40
C CYS A 329 19.29 32.79 -5.72
N GLU A 330 19.39 33.97 -6.33
CA GLU A 330 18.80 34.25 -7.64
C GLU A 330 19.36 33.32 -8.72
N GLN A 331 20.68 33.10 -8.73
CA GLN A 331 21.34 32.17 -9.65
C GLN A 331 20.89 30.72 -9.42
N LEU A 332 20.85 30.26 -8.16
CA LEU A 332 20.37 28.92 -7.79
C LEU A 332 18.92 28.73 -8.24
N ASN A 333 18.03 29.68 -7.95
CA ASN A 333 16.63 29.63 -8.33
C ASN A 333 16.45 29.60 -9.84
N ALA A 334 17.18 30.44 -10.59
CA ALA A 334 17.14 30.44 -12.04
C ALA A 334 17.58 29.08 -12.62
N ARG A 335 18.67 28.49 -12.09
CA ARG A 335 19.14 27.15 -12.51
C ARG A 335 18.14 26.05 -12.13
N TRP A 336 17.56 26.13 -10.94
CA TRP A 336 16.55 25.18 -10.48
C TRP A 336 15.32 25.18 -11.39
N GLN A 337 14.80 26.36 -11.76
CA GLN A 337 13.69 26.44 -12.70
C GLN A 337 14.05 25.88 -14.09
N ARG A 338 15.27 26.12 -14.57
CA ARG A 338 15.75 25.50 -15.83
C ARG A 338 15.78 23.99 -15.75
N VAL A 339 16.33 23.41 -14.69
CA VAL A 339 16.37 21.95 -14.51
C VAL A 339 14.97 21.35 -14.39
N ARG A 340 14.04 22.02 -13.70
CA ARG A 340 12.63 21.59 -13.65
C ARG A 340 12.00 21.57 -15.03
N ALA A 341 12.19 22.65 -15.81
CA ALA A 341 11.67 22.73 -17.17
C ALA A 341 12.28 21.64 -18.08
N LEU A 342 13.61 21.43 -18.01
CA LEU A 342 14.30 20.38 -18.75
C LEU A 342 13.82 18.98 -18.34
N ALA A 343 13.67 18.73 -17.05
CA ALA A 343 13.20 17.44 -16.53
C ALA A 343 11.78 17.14 -17.03
N GLN A 344 10.90 18.14 -16.98
CA GLN A 344 9.53 18.02 -17.49
C GLN A 344 9.52 17.76 -19.01
N GLN A 345 10.25 18.56 -19.79
CA GLN A 345 10.37 18.39 -21.23
C GLN A 345 10.90 16.99 -21.60
N ARG A 346 11.91 16.49 -20.88
CA ARG A 346 12.47 15.16 -21.12
C ARG A 346 11.52 14.04 -20.68
N ARG A 347 10.76 14.22 -19.60
CA ARG A 347 9.72 13.28 -19.14
C ARG A 347 8.59 13.16 -20.16
N GLU A 348 8.14 14.27 -20.72
CA GLU A 348 7.13 14.30 -21.80
C GLU A 348 7.64 13.62 -23.06
N ALA A 349 8.89 13.91 -23.48
CA ALA A 349 9.50 13.24 -24.62
C ALA A 349 9.67 11.73 -24.40
N LEU A 350 10.02 11.31 -23.18
CA LEU A 350 10.11 9.89 -22.81
C LEU A 350 8.76 9.21 -22.85
N ALA A 351 7.71 9.84 -22.30
CA ALA A 351 6.35 9.32 -22.34
C ALA A 351 5.86 9.14 -23.77
N ALA A 352 6.08 10.14 -24.65
CA ALA A 352 5.74 10.03 -26.07
C ALA A 352 6.49 8.88 -26.77
N ALA A 353 7.78 8.69 -26.46
CA ALA A 353 8.57 7.58 -27.01
C ALA A 353 8.09 6.21 -26.52
N LEU A 354 7.73 6.09 -25.23
CA LEU A 354 7.15 4.88 -24.65
C LEU A 354 5.77 4.55 -25.24
N ASP A 355 4.89 5.55 -25.35
CA ASP A 355 3.56 5.39 -25.96
C ASP A 355 3.71 4.87 -27.41
N LEU A 356 4.63 5.45 -28.19
CA LEU A 356 4.92 5.00 -29.56
C LEU A 356 5.50 3.57 -29.59
N GLY A 357 6.46 3.25 -28.72
CA GLY A 357 7.08 1.93 -28.65
C GLY A 357 6.08 0.83 -28.28
N ASN A 358 5.23 1.09 -27.28
CA ASN A 358 4.16 0.18 -26.85
C ASN A 358 3.13 -0.04 -27.96
N PHE A 359 2.73 1.03 -28.65
CA PHE A 359 1.83 0.94 -29.80
C PHE A 359 2.42 0.08 -30.93
N GLN A 360 3.71 0.25 -31.25
CA GLN A 360 4.39 -0.55 -32.27
C GLN A 360 4.46 -2.03 -31.89
N LEU A 361 4.76 -2.34 -30.62
CA LEU A 361 4.76 -3.69 -30.08
C LEU A 361 3.35 -4.30 -30.19
N GLY A 362 2.33 -3.58 -29.73
CA GLY A 362 0.93 -4.03 -29.79
C GLY A 362 0.46 -4.30 -31.23
N CYS A 363 0.88 -3.49 -32.20
CA CYS A 363 0.62 -3.75 -33.61
C CYS A 363 1.33 -5.01 -34.13
N ALA A 364 2.59 -5.24 -33.73
CA ALA A 364 3.35 -6.41 -34.13
C ALA A 364 2.74 -7.70 -33.56
N GLU A 365 2.36 -7.69 -32.28
CA GLU A 365 1.69 -8.80 -31.61
C GLU A 365 0.33 -9.11 -32.23
N ALA A 366 -0.49 -8.09 -32.49
CA ALA A 366 -1.78 -8.27 -33.15
C ALA A 366 -1.62 -8.85 -34.56
N ALA A 367 -0.68 -8.34 -35.35
CA ALA A 367 -0.39 -8.87 -36.69
C ALA A 367 0.10 -10.33 -36.63
N ALA A 368 0.98 -10.68 -35.69
CA ALA A 368 1.45 -12.05 -35.50
C ALA A 368 0.30 -12.99 -35.12
N TRP A 369 -0.58 -12.56 -34.20
CA TRP A 369 -1.75 -13.34 -33.80
C TRP A 369 -2.72 -13.58 -34.97
N MET A 370 -3.00 -12.54 -35.77
CA MET A 370 -3.86 -12.68 -36.96
C MET A 370 -3.26 -13.58 -38.04
N ARG A 371 -1.94 -13.51 -38.27
CA ARG A 371 -1.25 -14.42 -39.21
C ARG A 371 -1.32 -15.87 -38.75
N GLN A 372 -1.06 -16.13 -37.47
CA GLN A 372 -1.22 -17.47 -36.88
C GLN A 372 -2.63 -18.02 -37.09
N LYS A 373 -3.67 -17.19 -36.90
CA LYS A 373 -5.06 -17.59 -37.17
C LYS A 373 -5.31 -17.84 -38.66
N SER A 374 -4.74 -17.02 -39.53
CA SER A 374 -4.82 -17.20 -40.98
C SER A 374 -4.18 -18.52 -41.43
N GLU A 375 -3.03 -18.89 -40.87
CA GLU A 375 -2.38 -20.18 -41.11
C GLU A 375 -3.23 -21.37 -40.64
N SER A 376 -3.88 -21.22 -39.48
CA SER A 376 -4.79 -22.26 -38.96
C SER A 376 -6.04 -22.47 -39.83
N LEU A 377 -6.52 -21.43 -40.52
CA LEU A 377 -7.60 -21.51 -41.50
C LEU A 377 -7.14 -22.09 -42.84
N ALA A 378 -5.90 -21.79 -43.24
CA ALA A 378 -5.33 -22.18 -44.53
C ALA A 378 -4.84 -23.64 -44.56
N SER A 379 -4.51 -24.22 -43.40
CA SER A 379 -4.03 -25.60 -43.31
C SER A 379 -5.03 -26.59 -43.93
N PRO A 380 -4.73 -27.18 -45.10
CA PRO A 380 -5.61 -28.16 -45.72
C PRO A 380 -5.61 -29.40 -44.84
N ARG A 381 -6.77 -29.73 -44.28
CA ARG A 381 -6.94 -30.95 -43.48
C ARG A 381 -6.56 -32.16 -44.34
N GLU A 382 -5.73 -33.05 -43.81
CA GLU A 382 -5.27 -34.24 -44.53
C GLU A 382 -6.46 -35.03 -45.09
N PRO A 383 -6.50 -35.28 -46.41
CA PRO A 383 -7.56 -36.05 -47.06
C PRO A 383 -7.40 -37.54 -46.70
N GLY A 384 -7.91 -37.92 -45.52
CA GLY A 384 -7.82 -39.30 -45.01
C GLY A 384 -8.22 -39.48 -43.54
N SER A 385 -8.30 -38.40 -42.76
CA SER A 385 -8.85 -38.45 -41.40
C SER A 385 -10.37 -38.57 -41.45
N ASP A 386 -10.96 -39.47 -40.65
CA ASP A 386 -12.40 -39.48 -40.38
C ASP A 386 -12.89 -38.05 -40.08
N PRO A 387 -14.04 -37.62 -40.64
CA PRO A 387 -14.57 -36.30 -40.35
C PRO A 387 -14.76 -36.19 -38.82
N PRO A 388 -14.25 -35.13 -38.18
CA PRO A 388 -14.55 -34.90 -36.78
C PRO A 388 -16.07 -34.84 -36.64
N GLY A 389 -16.60 -35.53 -35.64
CA GLY A 389 -18.05 -35.45 -35.36
C GLY A 389 -18.49 -33.98 -35.28
N LEU A 390 -19.74 -33.71 -35.71
CA LEU A 390 -20.40 -32.41 -35.63
C LEU A 390 -20.04 -31.58 -34.38
N PRO A 391 -19.95 -32.15 -33.16
CA PRO A 391 -19.59 -31.39 -31.96
C PRO A 391 -18.15 -30.84 -31.94
N ALA A 392 -17.19 -31.47 -32.63
CA ALA A 392 -15.82 -30.98 -32.72
C ALA A 392 -15.69 -29.82 -33.71
N LEU A 393 -16.43 -29.88 -34.84
CA LEU A 393 -16.52 -28.77 -35.80
C LEU A 393 -17.24 -27.57 -35.19
N GLN A 394 -18.33 -27.79 -34.46
CA GLN A 394 -19.06 -26.73 -33.74
C GLN A 394 -18.21 -26.06 -32.66
N ARG A 395 -17.43 -26.83 -31.89
CA ARG A 395 -16.49 -26.26 -30.91
C ARG A 395 -15.37 -25.46 -31.58
N GLY A 396 -14.84 -25.92 -32.71
CA GLY A 396 -13.83 -25.21 -33.49
C GLY A 396 -14.35 -23.87 -34.05
N LEU A 397 -15.56 -23.87 -34.60
CA LEU A 397 -16.22 -22.65 -35.09
C LEU A 397 -16.51 -21.67 -33.96
N ALA A 398 -17.02 -22.15 -32.82
CA ALA A 398 -17.27 -21.29 -31.66
C ALA A 398 -15.98 -20.72 -31.06
N ALA A 399 -14.87 -21.46 -31.07
CA ALA A 399 -13.56 -20.95 -30.65
C ALA A 399 -13.04 -19.88 -31.61
N MET A 400 -13.12 -20.13 -32.92
CA MET A 400 -12.72 -19.16 -33.95
C MET A 400 -13.55 -17.88 -33.91
N GLN A 401 -14.85 -17.98 -33.63
CA GLN A 401 -15.74 -16.83 -33.49
C GLN A 401 -15.33 -15.94 -32.29
N ARG A 402 -15.04 -16.56 -31.13
CA ARG A 402 -14.53 -15.80 -29.97
C ARG A 402 -13.17 -15.17 -30.24
N ASP A 403 -12.27 -15.89 -30.90
CA ASP A 403 -10.97 -15.35 -31.30
C ASP A 403 -11.15 -14.14 -32.24
N LEU A 404 -12.09 -14.21 -33.18
CA LEU A 404 -12.39 -13.11 -34.11
C LEU A 404 -12.92 -11.87 -33.39
N GLU A 405 -13.85 -12.04 -32.45
CA GLU A 405 -14.39 -10.94 -31.63
C GLU A 405 -13.26 -10.26 -30.83
N ALA A 406 -12.36 -11.04 -30.25
CA ALA A 406 -11.23 -10.54 -29.49
C ALA A 406 -10.19 -9.82 -30.37
N ILE A 407 -9.91 -10.35 -31.57
CA ILE A 407 -9.04 -9.68 -32.56
C ILE A 407 -9.68 -8.37 -33.02
N GLU A 408 -10.98 -8.36 -33.32
CA GLU A 408 -11.70 -7.15 -33.75
C GLU A 408 -11.65 -6.06 -32.69
N ALA A 409 -11.86 -6.42 -31.42
CA ALA A 409 -11.70 -5.48 -30.30
C ALA A 409 -10.28 -4.93 -30.23
N LYS A 410 -9.25 -5.79 -30.34
CA LYS A 410 -7.84 -5.38 -30.30
C LYS A 410 -7.47 -4.46 -31.47
N VAL A 411 -7.92 -4.75 -32.69
CA VAL A 411 -7.69 -3.90 -33.87
C VAL A 411 -8.38 -2.55 -33.72
N ARG A 412 -9.61 -2.52 -33.20
CA ARG A 412 -10.34 -1.27 -32.91
C ARG A 412 -9.59 -0.42 -31.88
N ASP A 413 -9.11 -1.04 -30.81
CA ASP A 413 -8.40 -0.33 -29.74
C ASP A 413 -7.06 0.22 -30.25
N LEU A 414 -6.31 -0.57 -31.04
CA LEU A 414 -5.09 -0.12 -31.72
C LEU A 414 -5.38 1.04 -32.69
N ARG A 415 -6.48 0.99 -33.44
CA ARG A 415 -6.88 2.10 -34.32
C ARG A 415 -7.11 3.38 -33.52
N ALA A 416 -7.89 3.30 -32.45
CA ALA A 416 -8.16 4.45 -31.59
C ALA A 416 -6.89 4.99 -30.90
N GLU A 417 -5.95 4.12 -30.52
CA GLU A 417 -4.66 4.51 -29.95
C GLU A 417 -3.76 5.18 -31.01
N GLY A 418 -3.65 4.60 -32.21
CA GLY A 418 -2.85 5.16 -33.29
C GLY A 418 -3.41 6.49 -33.81
N GLU A 419 -4.73 6.68 -33.87
CA GLU A 419 -5.36 7.97 -34.19
C GLU A 419 -4.99 9.05 -33.15
N LYS A 420 -5.01 8.70 -31.86
CA LYS A 420 -4.56 9.62 -30.79
C LYS A 420 -3.08 9.96 -30.90
N LEU A 421 -2.23 9.00 -31.26
CA LEU A 421 -0.80 9.23 -31.46
C LEU A 421 -0.54 10.14 -32.67
N VAL A 422 -1.26 9.92 -33.77
CA VAL A 422 -1.19 10.80 -34.96
C VAL A 422 -1.63 12.22 -34.62
N ALA A 423 -2.69 12.40 -33.84
CA ALA A 423 -3.16 13.72 -33.40
C ALA A 423 -2.18 14.42 -32.45
N ARG A 424 -1.42 13.66 -31.65
CA ARG A 424 -0.36 14.22 -30.78
C ARG A 424 0.90 14.61 -31.55
N GLU A 425 1.20 13.91 -32.63
CA GLU A 425 2.37 14.13 -33.49
C GLU A 425 2.01 14.95 -34.75
N GLU A 426 0.99 15.81 -34.69
CA GLU A 426 0.54 16.63 -35.84
C GLU A 426 1.66 17.47 -36.46
N ASP A 427 2.63 17.90 -35.65
CA ASP A 427 3.79 18.68 -36.09
C ASP A 427 4.95 17.82 -36.65
N ASN A 428 4.85 16.48 -36.59
CA ASN A 428 5.89 15.55 -37.02
C ASN A 428 5.33 14.49 -38.00
N GLU A 429 5.22 14.88 -39.28
CA GLU A 429 4.64 14.05 -40.33
C GLU A 429 5.40 12.74 -40.56
N GLU A 430 6.71 12.68 -40.30
CA GLU A 430 7.48 11.44 -40.41
C GLU A 430 7.03 10.40 -39.38
N ARG A 431 6.86 10.81 -38.12
CA ARG A 431 6.36 9.94 -37.04
C ARG A 431 4.89 9.60 -37.19
N ALA A 432 4.05 10.60 -37.51
CA ALA A 432 2.63 10.38 -37.79
C ALA A 432 2.45 9.43 -38.98
N GLY A 433 3.25 9.59 -40.04
CA GLY A 433 3.29 8.69 -41.20
C GLY A 433 3.68 7.26 -40.83
N ALA A 434 4.69 7.08 -39.97
CA ALA A 434 5.08 5.75 -39.49
C ALA A 434 3.97 5.06 -38.67
N VAL A 435 3.25 5.80 -37.82
CA VAL A 435 2.09 5.28 -37.08
C VAL A 435 0.96 4.87 -38.04
N ARG A 436 0.61 5.73 -39.01
CA ARG A 436 -0.40 5.42 -40.03
C ARG A 436 -0.02 4.20 -40.87
N ALA A 437 1.24 4.09 -41.29
CA ALA A 437 1.72 2.95 -42.05
C ALA A 437 1.62 1.64 -41.25
N ARG A 438 1.94 1.68 -39.95
CA ARG A 438 1.80 0.51 -39.08
C ARG A 438 0.34 0.12 -38.86
N LEU A 439 -0.56 1.09 -38.67
CA LEU A 439 -2.01 0.82 -38.61
C LEU A 439 -2.50 0.19 -39.91
N ALA A 440 -2.13 0.75 -41.07
CA ALA A 440 -2.52 0.21 -42.37
C ALA A 440 -2.08 -1.25 -42.54
N ALA A 441 -0.86 -1.60 -42.09
CA ALA A 441 -0.38 -2.98 -42.13
C ALA A 441 -1.21 -3.93 -41.23
N VAL A 442 -1.64 -3.48 -40.04
CA VAL A 442 -2.52 -4.27 -39.17
C VAL A 442 -3.90 -4.46 -39.81
N GLU A 443 -4.47 -3.40 -40.39
CA GLU A 443 -5.76 -3.44 -41.09
C GLU A 443 -5.72 -4.35 -42.33
N GLU A 444 -4.60 -4.35 -43.07
CA GLU A 444 -4.39 -5.24 -44.20
C GLU A 444 -4.40 -6.71 -43.77
N VAL A 445 -3.61 -7.07 -42.75
CA VAL A 445 -3.60 -8.44 -42.19
C VAL A 445 -4.98 -8.82 -41.63
N TRP A 446 -5.72 -7.88 -41.06
CA TRP A 446 -7.09 -8.10 -40.60
C TRP A 446 -8.07 -8.39 -41.76
N ALA A 447 -7.97 -7.62 -42.84
CA ALA A 447 -8.76 -7.83 -44.04
C ALA A 447 -8.45 -9.19 -44.69
N GLU A 448 -7.18 -9.60 -44.73
CA GLU A 448 -6.75 -10.92 -45.20
C GLU A 448 -7.36 -12.05 -44.37
N LEU A 449 -7.32 -11.95 -43.03
CA LEU A 449 -7.93 -12.95 -42.14
C LEU A 449 -9.45 -13.06 -42.37
N ARG A 450 -10.16 -11.93 -42.48
CA ARG A 450 -11.60 -11.90 -42.78
C ARG A 450 -11.92 -12.53 -44.14
N ALA A 451 -11.11 -12.24 -45.16
CA ALA A 451 -11.26 -12.86 -46.47
C ALA A 451 -10.98 -14.37 -46.43
N GLY A 452 -9.97 -14.80 -45.68
CA GLY A 452 -9.66 -16.22 -45.46
C GLY A 452 -10.81 -16.97 -44.79
N LEU A 453 -11.43 -16.38 -43.76
CA LEU A 453 -12.59 -16.96 -43.08
C LEU A 453 -13.78 -17.14 -44.04
N ARG A 454 -14.11 -16.11 -44.84
CA ARG A 454 -15.19 -16.19 -45.83
C ARG A 454 -14.97 -17.33 -46.83
N ARG A 455 -13.75 -17.44 -47.36
CA ARG A 455 -13.38 -18.56 -48.26
C ARG A 455 -13.52 -19.92 -47.58
N HIS A 456 -13.17 -20.03 -46.30
CA HIS A 456 -13.31 -21.27 -45.53
C HIS A 456 -14.78 -21.62 -45.29
N GLU A 457 -15.64 -20.65 -44.96
CA GLU A 457 -17.09 -20.84 -44.80
C GLU A 457 -17.75 -21.26 -46.12
N GLU A 458 -17.39 -20.62 -47.23
CA GLU A 458 -17.87 -21.00 -48.57
C GLU A 458 -17.44 -22.43 -48.93
N ALA A 459 -16.18 -22.79 -48.69
CA ALA A 459 -15.67 -24.14 -48.94
C ALA A 459 -16.34 -25.21 -48.06
N LEU A 460 -16.59 -24.92 -46.78
CA LEU A 460 -17.36 -25.79 -45.90
C LEU A 460 -18.81 -25.94 -46.35
N GLY A 461 -19.44 -24.85 -46.82
CA GLY A 461 -20.78 -24.86 -47.39
C GLY A 461 -20.89 -25.75 -48.64
N GLU A 462 -19.93 -25.64 -49.56
CA GLU A 462 -19.86 -26.49 -50.76
C GLU A 462 -19.56 -27.94 -50.41
N ALA A 463 -18.66 -28.22 -49.46
CA ALA A 463 -18.39 -29.57 -48.98
C ALA A 463 -19.63 -30.21 -48.32
N ALA A 464 -20.40 -29.45 -47.54
CA ALA A 464 -21.64 -29.91 -46.92
C ALA A 464 -22.73 -30.23 -47.96
N LYS A 465 -22.88 -29.40 -49.00
CA LYS A 465 -23.78 -29.67 -50.13
C LYS A 465 -23.37 -30.94 -50.87
N LEU A 466 -22.08 -31.13 -51.15
CA LEU A 466 -21.55 -32.33 -51.80
C LEU A 466 -21.80 -33.60 -50.97
N GLN A 467 -21.59 -33.54 -49.65
CA GLN A 467 -21.88 -34.65 -48.74
C GLN A 467 -23.37 -34.99 -48.70
N GLY A 468 -24.24 -33.97 -48.65
CA GLY A 468 -25.70 -34.14 -48.75
C GLY A 468 -26.08 -34.85 -50.05
N PHE A 469 -25.54 -34.37 -51.17
CA PHE A 469 -25.72 -35.00 -52.48
C PHE A 469 -25.24 -36.45 -52.52
N LEU A 470 -24.05 -36.77 -52.00
CA LEU A 470 -23.51 -38.13 -51.99
C LEU A 470 -24.38 -39.09 -51.16
N ARG A 471 -24.95 -38.61 -50.05
CA ARG A 471 -25.90 -39.38 -49.22
C ARG A 471 -27.19 -39.65 -49.99
N ASP A 472 -27.76 -38.63 -50.62
CA ASP A 472 -29.03 -38.76 -51.36
C ASP A 472 -28.85 -39.66 -52.60
N LEU A 473 -27.71 -39.57 -53.29
CA LEU A 473 -27.28 -40.49 -54.35
C LEU A 473 -27.19 -41.93 -53.84
N ALA A 474 -26.54 -42.17 -52.70
CA ALA A 474 -26.42 -43.52 -52.12
C ALA A 474 -27.79 -44.10 -51.72
N ALA A 475 -28.68 -43.28 -51.15
CA ALA A 475 -30.04 -43.69 -50.80
C ALA A 475 -30.84 -44.10 -52.05
N LEU A 476 -30.79 -43.30 -53.12
CA LEU A 476 -31.46 -43.59 -54.39
C LEU A 476 -30.89 -44.84 -55.07
N GLN A 477 -29.56 -44.99 -55.10
CA GLN A 477 -28.91 -46.21 -55.62
C GLN A 477 -29.35 -47.46 -54.84
N GLY A 478 -29.44 -47.36 -53.51
CA GLY A 478 -29.91 -48.44 -52.65
C GLY A 478 -31.38 -48.78 -52.88
N TRP A 479 -32.25 -47.78 -53.04
CA TRP A 479 -33.65 -48.00 -53.41
C TRP A 479 -33.77 -48.65 -54.80
N LEU A 480 -33.06 -48.13 -55.80
CA LEU A 480 -33.11 -48.61 -57.18
C LEU A 480 -32.71 -50.09 -57.28
N ALA A 481 -31.66 -50.50 -56.56
CA ALA A 481 -31.23 -51.89 -56.49
C ALA A 481 -32.31 -52.81 -55.88
N ARG A 482 -32.96 -52.38 -54.78
CA ARG A 482 -34.04 -53.15 -54.16
C ARG A 482 -35.26 -53.28 -55.06
N THR A 483 -35.70 -52.18 -55.68
CA THR A 483 -36.89 -52.17 -56.56
C THR A 483 -36.66 -53.00 -57.82
N ARG A 484 -35.46 -52.93 -58.41
CA ARG A 484 -35.08 -53.82 -59.53
C ARG A 484 -35.16 -55.30 -59.16
N ALA A 485 -34.69 -55.67 -57.97
CA ALA A 485 -34.81 -57.05 -57.50
C ALA A 485 -36.27 -57.49 -57.35
N THR A 486 -37.16 -56.60 -56.86
CA THR A 486 -38.60 -56.91 -56.76
C THR A 486 -39.28 -57.07 -58.12
N VAL A 487 -38.96 -56.21 -59.10
CA VAL A 487 -39.51 -56.30 -60.47
C VAL A 487 -38.98 -57.54 -61.21
N ALA A 488 -37.76 -57.98 -60.91
CA ALA A 488 -37.17 -59.16 -61.52
C ALA A 488 -37.70 -60.50 -60.97
N ALA A 489 -38.43 -60.52 -59.87
CA ALA A 489 -38.83 -61.76 -59.17
C ALA A 489 -39.91 -62.55 -59.92
N GLU A 490 -39.59 -63.47 -60.82
CA GLU A 490 -40.58 -64.13 -61.71
C GLU A 490 -41.56 -65.08 -60.97
N ASP A 491 -42.78 -64.60 -60.70
CA ASP A 491 -43.88 -65.41 -60.18
C ASP A 491 -44.87 -65.73 -61.31
N ILE A 492 -45.12 -67.02 -61.55
CA ILE A 492 -46.05 -67.50 -62.60
C ILE A 492 -47.42 -67.78 -61.94
N PRO A 493 -48.48 -67.00 -62.25
CA PRO A 493 -49.78 -67.20 -61.62
C PRO A 493 -50.45 -68.48 -62.10
N ALA A 494 -50.90 -69.32 -61.16
CA ALA A 494 -51.59 -70.58 -61.46
C ALA A 494 -53.11 -70.38 -61.61
N THR A 495 -53.65 -69.32 -61.02
CA THR A 495 -55.08 -68.98 -61.06
C THR A 495 -55.33 -67.52 -61.47
N LEU A 496 -56.55 -67.20 -61.89
CA LEU A 496 -56.94 -65.84 -62.24
C LEU A 496 -56.79 -64.87 -61.06
N GLY A 497 -57.20 -65.26 -59.84
CA GLY A 497 -57.09 -64.41 -58.66
C GLY A 497 -55.65 -64.14 -58.22
N GLU A 498 -54.74 -65.10 -58.41
CA GLU A 498 -53.31 -64.89 -58.21
C GLU A 498 -52.72 -63.93 -59.26
N ALA A 499 -53.12 -64.06 -60.53
CA ALA A 499 -52.67 -63.18 -61.60
C ALA A 499 -53.11 -61.72 -61.37
N GLU A 500 -54.35 -61.50 -60.95
CA GLU A 500 -54.89 -60.17 -60.63
C GLU A 500 -54.20 -59.55 -59.40
N SER A 501 -53.92 -60.35 -58.37
CA SER A 501 -53.19 -59.89 -57.17
C SER A 501 -51.75 -59.49 -57.50
N LEU A 502 -51.02 -60.31 -58.26
CA LEU A 502 -49.66 -60.01 -58.69
C LEU A 502 -49.60 -58.77 -59.59
N LEU A 503 -50.57 -58.59 -60.49
CA LEU A 503 -50.67 -57.38 -61.31
C LEU A 503 -50.93 -56.13 -60.44
N SER A 504 -51.83 -56.20 -59.46
CA SER A 504 -52.11 -55.10 -58.53
C SER A 504 -50.90 -54.73 -57.66
N GLN A 505 -50.16 -55.72 -57.16
CA GLN A 505 -48.91 -55.49 -56.43
C GLN A 505 -47.85 -54.84 -57.32
N HIS A 506 -47.71 -55.30 -58.57
CA HIS A 506 -46.81 -54.73 -59.55
C HIS A 506 -47.19 -53.29 -59.94
N GLU A 507 -48.48 -52.98 -60.02
CA GLU A 507 -48.99 -51.60 -60.19
C GLU A 507 -48.65 -50.70 -58.99
N SER A 508 -48.64 -51.25 -57.77
CA SER A 508 -48.18 -50.53 -56.58
C SER A 508 -46.70 -50.16 -56.68
N VAL A 509 -45.85 -51.08 -57.16
CA VAL A 509 -44.43 -50.79 -57.43
C VAL A 509 -44.29 -49.69 -58.49
N GLY A 510 -45.16 -49.66 -59.50
CA GLY A 510 -45.19 -48.58 -60.49
C GLY A 510 -45.49 -47.21 -59.90
N LYS A 511 -46.41 -47.13 -58.92
CA LYS A 511 -46.69 -45.90 -58.18
C LYS A 511 -45.49 -45.45 -57.33
N GLU A 512 -44.74 -46.39 -56.76
CA GLU A 512 -43.50 -46.07 -56.03
C GLU A 512 -42.41 -45.56 -56.98
N ILE A 513 -42.22 -46.17 -58.15
CA ILE A 513 -41.28 -45.69 -59.18
C ILE A 513 -41.62 -44.27 -59.60
N ALA A 514 -42.91 -43.97 -59.80
CA ALA A 514 -43.37 -42.62 -60.15
C ALA A 514 -43.05 -41.59 -59.05
N ARG A 515 -43.22 -41.96 -57.77
CA ARG A 515 -42.89 -41.07 -56.63
C ARG A 515 -41.39 -40.76 -56.56
N TYR A 516 -40.53 -41.75 -56.80
CA TYR A 516 -39.08 -41.56 -56.85
C TYR A 516 -38.59 -40.85 -58.12
N GLY A 517 -39.49 -40.57 -59.08
CA GLY A 517 -39.16 -39.84 -60.31
C GLY A 517 -38.63 -38.43 -60.03
N ASP A 518 -39.23 -37.74 -59.07
CA ASP A 518 -38.77 -36.41 -58.64
C ASP A 518 -37.39 -36.49 -57.97
N ASP A 519 -37.17 -37.49 -57.10
CA ASP A 519 -35.87 -37.71 -56.44
C ASP A 519 -34.76 -38.04 -57.45
N TYR A 520 -35.07 -38.87 -58.45
CA TYR A 520 -34.17 -39.15 -59.57
C TYR A 520 -33.87 -37.90 -60.41
N GLY A 521 -34.90 -37.11 -60.71
CA GLY A 521 -34.75 -35.84 -61.42
C GLY A 521 -33.83 -34.87 -60.66
N ASN A 522 -34.03 -34.74 -59.36
CA ASN A 522 -33.24 -33.89 -58.48
C ASN A 522 -31.78 -34.37 -58.37
N VAL A 523 -31.54 -35.67 -58.12
CA VAL A 523 -30.18 -36.23 -58.02
C VAL A 523 -29.44 -36.16 -59.36
N THR A 524 -30.10 -36.38 -60.49
CA THR A 524 -29.44 -36.28 -61.81
C THR A 524 -29.18 -34.84 -62.23
N ALA A 525 -30.08 -33.89 -61.91
CA ALA A 525 -29.84 -32.46 -62.12
C ALA A 525 -28.66 -31.95 -61.27
N ALA A 526 -28.69 -32.21 -59.95
CA ALA A 526 -27.61 -31.85 -59.05
C ALA A 526 -26.28 -32.54 -59.44
N GLY A 527 -26.34 -33.81 -59.83
CA GLY A 527 -25.18 -34.56 -60.29
C GLY A 527 -24.54 -33.99 -61.56
N ARG A 528 -25.35 -33.51 -62.51
CA ARG A 528 -24.86 -32.81 -63.72
C ARG A 528 -24.17 -31.49 -63.37
N GLU A 529 -24.68 -30.74 -62.40
CA GLU A 529 -24.05 -29.50 -61.94
C GLU A 529 -22.71 -29.76 -61.25
N VAL A 530 -22.65 -30.75 -60.35
CA VAL A 530 -21.45 -31.10 -59.57
C VAL A 530 -20.31 -31.65 -60.46
N THR A 531 -20.64 -32.31 -61.57
CA THR A 531 -19.68 -32.93 -62.50
C THR A 531 -19.33 -32.08 -63.73
N ARG A 532 -20.04 -30.96 -63.96
CA ARG A 532 -19.87 -30.12 -65.16
C ARG A 532 -18.46 -29.54 -65.28
N GLY A 533 -17.73 -29.92 -66.32
CA GLY A 533 -16.42 -29.35 -66.65
C GLY A 533 -15.29 -29.69 -65.66
N GLN A 534 -15.49 -30.70 -64.80
CA GLN A 534 -14.55 -31.08 -63.77
C GLN A 534 -13.63 -32.22 -64.22
N THR A 535 -12.33 -32.10 -63.96
CA THR A 535 -11.30 -33.07 -64.35
C THR A 535 -10.71 -33.86 -63.19
N GLU A 536 -11.19 -33.61 -61.96
CA GLU A 536 -10.72 -34.31 -60.76
C GLU A 536 -11.10 -35.81 -60.82
N PRO A 537 -10.18 -36.75 -60.53
CA PRO A 537 -10.46 -38.19 -60.58
C PRO A 537 -11.69 -38.63 -59.77
N GLN A 538 -11.91 -37.99 -58.62
CA GLN A 538 -13.06 -38.26 -57.75
C GLN A 538 -14.39 -37.82 -58.39
N ARG A 539 -14.40 -36.69 -59.12
CA ARG A 539 -15.58 -36.20 -59.83
C ARG A 539 -15.83 -36.96 -61.13
N LEU A 540 -14.78 -37.45 -61.79
CA LEU A 540 -14.91 -38.37 -62.93
C LEU A 540 -15.55 -39.70 -62.50
N LEU A 541 -15.11 -40.28 -61.37
CA LEU A 541 -15.73 -41.49 -60.81
C LEU A 541 -17.19 -41.25 -60.40
N LEU A 542 -17.51 -40.06 -59.86
CA LEU A 542 -18.88 -39.66 -59.57
C LEU A 542 -19.74 -39.56 -60.84
N GLY A 543 -19.17 -39.03 -61.93
CA GLY A 543 -19.80 -39.01 -63.25
C GLY A 543 -20.16 -40.43 -63.73
N GLN A 544 -19.23 -41.37 -63.64
CA GLN A 544 -19.49 -42.79 -63.98
C GLN A 544 -20.60 -43.40 -63.12
N ARG A 545 -20.64 -43.10 -61.82
CA ARG A 545 -21.71 -43.56 -60.92
C ARG A 545 -23.08 -43.00 -61.30
N LEU A 546 -23.15 -41.77 -61.81
CA LEU A 546 -24.39 -41.14 -62.28
C LEU A 546 -24.84 -41.72 -63.63
N GLU A 547 -23.92 -41.99 -64.56
CA GLU A 547 -24.23 -42.70 -65.81
C GLU A 547 -24.83 -44.08 -65.53
N ALA A 548 -24.23 -44.83 -64.59
CA ALA A 548 -24.78 -46.11 -64.15
C ALA A 548 -26.17 -45.96 -63.50
N LEU A 549 -26.43 -44.89 -62.74
CA LEU A 549 -27.74 -44.60 -62.17
C LEU A 549 -28.80 -44.38 -63.27
N VAL A 550 -28.47 -43.58 -64.29
CA VAL A 550 -29.38 -43.31 -65.43
C VAL A 550 -29.70 -44.60 -66.18
N ALA A 551 -28.68 -45.39 -66.52
CA ALA A 551 -28.87 -46.66 -67.20
C ALA A 551 -29.75 -47.62 -66.40
N ASN A 552 -29.48 -47.76 -65.09
CA ASN A 552 -30.25 -48.63 -64.20
C ASN A 552 -31.70 -48.15 -63.99
N TRP A 553 -31.96 -46.83 -64.04
CA TRP A 553 -33.29 -46.26 -63.93
C TRP A 553 -34.14 -46.54 -65.18
N GLU A 554 -33.58 -46.32 -66.36
CA GLU A 554 -34.24 -46.67 -67.62
C GLU A 554 -34.50 -48.17 -67.74
N GLU A 555 -33.54 -48.99 -67.31
CA GLU A 555 -33.68 -50.44 -67.29
C GLU A 555 -34.82 -50.87 -66.35
N LEU A 556 -34.91 -50.30 -65.15
CA LEU A 556 -36.04 -50.57 -64.23
C LEU A 556 -37.39 -50.23 -64.89
N GLY A 557 -37.50 -49.09 -65.58
CA GLY A 557 -38.71 -48.71 -66.31
C GLY A 557 -39.10 -49.72 -67.38
N ARG A 558 -38.13 -50.18 -68.19
CA ARG A 558 -38.34 -51.21 -69.22
C ARG A 558 -38.72 -52.57 -68.61
N MET A 559 -38.03 -53.00 -67.56
CA MET A 559 -38.32 -54.25 -66.85
C MET A 559 -39.73 -54.23 -66.26
N TRP A 560 -40.12 -53.11 -65.64
CA TRP A 560 -41.45 -52.96 -65.06
C TRP A 560 -42.55 -53.03 -66.13
N GLU A 561 -42.37 -52.33 -67.25
CA GLU A 561 -43.35 -52.33 -68.34
C GLU A 561 -43.48 -53.71 -68.99
N THR A 562 -42.35 -54.38 -69.25
CA THR A 562 -42.33 -55.75 -69.81
C THR A 562 -43.05 -56.73 -68.89
N ARG A 563 -42.77 -56.66 -67.58
CA ARG A 563 -43.44 -57.50 -66.59
C ARG A 563 -44.94 -57.19 -66.46
N ARG A 564 -45.33 -55.91 -66.52
CA ARG A 564 -46.74 -55.52 -66.49
C ARG A 564 -47.49 -56.14 -67.67
N GLN A 565 -46.91 -56.07 -68.87
CA GLN A 565 -47.49 -56.68 -70.07
C GLN A 565 -47.61 -58.20 -69.92
N ALA A 566 -46.56 -58.87 -69.42
CA ALA A 566 -46.59 -60.31 -69.15
C ALA A 566 -47.67 -60.70 -68.13
N LEU A 567 -47.81 -59.96 -67.02
CA LEU A 567 -48.86 -60.20 -66.01
C LEU A 567 -50.26 -59.92 -66.55
N ALA A 568 -50.45 -58.86 -67.35
CA ALA A 568 -51.72 -58.56 -67.99
C ALA A 568 -52.12 -59.66 -69.01
N GLN A 569 -51.16 -60.17 -69.78
CA GLN A 569 -51.36 -61.31 -70.66
C GLN A 569 -51.65 -62.60 -69.89
N ALA A 570 -51.01 -62.81 -68.73
CA ALA A 570 -51.29 -63.94 -67.86
C ALA A 570 -52.73 -63.88 -67.29
N VAL A 571 -53.20 -62.70 -66.85
CA VAL A 571 -54.61 -62.48 -66.46
C VAL A 571 -55.55 -62.81 -67.61
N ALA A 572 -55.29 -62.28 -68.80
CA ALA A 572 -56.13 -62.52 -69.98
C ALA A 572 -56.13 -64.01 -70.41
N PHE A 573 -55.00 -64.69 -70.32
CA PHE A 573 -54.89 -66.12 -70.58
C PHE A 573 -55.63 -66.97 -69.54
N GLN A 574 -55.51 -66.65 -68.24
CA GLN A 574 -56.24 -67.34 -67.18
C GLN A 574 -57.76 -67.13 -67.30
N ALA A 575 -58.19 -65.93 -67.72
CA ALA A 575 -59.59 -65.67 -68.06
C ALA A 575 -60.05 -66.51 -69.27
N PHE A 576 -59.24 -66.60 -70.33
CA PHE A 576 -59.52 -67.46 -71.48
C PHE A 576 -59.62 -68.94 -71.09
N LEU A 577 -58.73 -69.47 -70.26
CA LEU A 577 -58.81 -70.86 -69.80
C LEU A 577 -60.09 -71.15 -69.01
N ARG A 578 -60.51 -70.20 -68.15
CA ARG A 578 -61.78 -70.28 -67.43
C ARG A 578 -62.96 -70.31 -68.42
N ASP A 579 -62.97 -69.39 -69.38
CA ASP A 579 -64.08 -69.22 -70.33
C ASP A 579 -64.13 -70.36 -71.35
N SER A 580 -62.98 -70.91 -71.75
CA SER A 580 -62.84 -72.09 -72.61
C SER A 580 -63.43 -73.34 -71.97
N LYS A 581 -63.14 -73.58 -70.69
CA LYS A 581 -63.78 -74.68 -69.94
C LYS A 581 -65.30 -74.52 -69.88
N GLN A 582 -65.80 -73.29 -69.74
CA GLN A 582 -67.24 -73.03 -69.74
C GLN A 582 -67.87 -73.29 -71.11
N VAL A 583 -67.25 -72.83 -72.20
CA VAL A 583 -67.76 -73.02 -73.57
C VAL A 583 -67.67 -74.49 -74.00
N GLN A 584 -66.58 -75.21 -73.69
CA GLN A 584 -66.49 -76.65 -73.93
C GLN A 584 -67.58 -77.43 -73.20
N GLY A 585 -67.93 -77.01 -71.97
CA GLY A 585 -69.06 -77.58 -71.24
C GLY A 585 -70.39 -77.39 -71.96
N VAL A 586 -70.61 -76.22 -72.56
CA VAL A 586 -71.82 -75.91 -73.34
C VAL A 586 -71.86 -76.70 -74.65
N LEU A 587 -70.78 -76.72 -75.43
CA LEU A 587 -70.72 -77.42 -76.73
C LEU A 587 -70.87 -78.94 -76.56
N SER A 588 -70.18 -79.54 -75.59
CA SER A 588 -70.32 -80.97 -75.28
C SER A 588 -71.78 -81.33 -74.92
N ALA A 589 -72.47 -80.46 -74.17
CA ALA A 589 -73.88 -80.67 -73.83
C ALA A 589 -74.80 -80.55 -75.06
N GLN A 590 -74.50 -79.64 -75.99
CA GLN A 590 -75.23 -79.45 -77.24
C GLN A 590 -75.01 -80.60 -78.25
N GLU A 591 -73.78 -81.09 -78.40
CA GLU A 591 -73.46 -82.27 -79.22
C GLU A 591 -74.16 -83.53 -78.71
N TYR A 592 -74.19 -83.70 -77.38
CA TYR A 592 -74.90 -84.80 -76.75
C TYR A 592 -76.40 -84.77 -77.09
N ALA A 593 -77.02 -83.59 -77.04
CA ALA A 593 -78.43 -83.42 -77.37
C ALA A 593 -78.74 -83.75 -78.85
N LEU A 594 -77.89 -83.32 -79.80
CA LEU A 594 -78.09 -83.56 -81.24
C LEU A 594 -77.94 -85.03 -81.64
N SER A 595 -76.93 -85.71 -81.11
CA SER A 595 -76.62 -87.12 -81.44
C SER A 595 -77.65 -88.12 -80.92
N HIS A 596 -78.50 -87.72 -79.98
CA HIS A 596 -79.53 -88.56 -79.37
C HIS A 596 -80.96 -88.14 -79.76
N THR A 597 -81.13 -87.57 -80.96
CA THR A 597 -82.45 -87.17 -81.48
C THR A 597 -83.16 -88.37 -82.14
N GLU A 598 -84.29 -88.81 -81.58
CA GLU A 598 -85.11 -89.92 -82.13
C GLU A 598 -86.15 -89.43 -83.16
N LEU A 599 -86.40 -90.21 -84.22
CA LEU A 599 -87.38 -89.89 -85.26
C LEU A 599 -88.80 -90.25 -84.80
N ALA A 600 -89.70 -89.26 -84.82
CA ALA A 600 -91.08 -89.46 -84.42
C ALA A 600 -91.87 -90.23 -85.49
N THR A 601 -92.68 -91.21 -85.05
CA THR A 601 -93.52 -92.06 -85.91
C THR A 601 -94.96 -91.59 -86.06
N THR A 602 -95.31 -90.46 -85.43
CA THR A 602 -96.65 -89.85 -85.49
C THR A 602 -96.56 -88.36 -85.75
N LEU A 603 -97.54 -87.82 -86.48
CA LEU A 603 -97.57 -86.40 -86.88
C LEU A 603 -97.49 -85.43 -85.68
N PRO A 604 -98.25 -85.59 -84.57
CA PRO A 604 -98.17 -84.67 -83.44
C PRO A 604 -96.82 -84.74 -82.70
N ALA A 605 -96.22 -85.93 -82.63
CA ALA A 605 -94.90 -86.11 -82.03
C ALA A 605 -93.79 -85.54 -82.93
N ALA A 606 -93.96 -85.62 -84.25
CA ALA A 606 -93.06 -85.00 -85.21
C ALA A 606 -93.12 -83.47 -85.11
N GLU A 607 -94.31 -82.87 -85.02
CA GLU A 607 -94.46 -81.42 -84.81
C GLU A 607 -93.86 -80.96 -83.47
N ALA A 608 -94.03 -81.72 -82.37
CA ALA A 608 -93.41 -81.41 -81.09
C ALA A 608 -91.88 -81.58 -81.09
N ALA A 609 -91.37 -82.60 -81.79
CA ALA A 609 -89.93 -82.81 -81.97
C ALA A 609 -89.30 -81.70 -82.81
N VAL A 610 -89.99 -81.23 -83.85
CA VAL A 610 -89.60 -80.06 -84.66
C VAL A 610 -89.55 -78.82 -83.79
N LYS A 611 -90.59 -78.53 -83.00
CA LYS A 611 -90.60 -77.38 -82.09
C LYS A 611 -89.49 -77.44 -81.02
N LYS A 612 -89.24 -78.62 -80.43
CA LYS A 612 -88.14 -78.81 -79.46
C LYS A 612 -86.77 -78.62 -80.12
N HIS A 613 -86.64 -79.03 -81.38
CA HIS A 613 -85.44 -78.76 -82.17
C HIS A 613 -85.30 -77.27 -82.50
N GLU A 614 -86.39 -76.55 -82.80
CA GLU A 614 -86.38 -75.09 -82.96
C GLU A 614 -85.96 -74.36 -81.68
N ASP A 615 -86.46 -74.77 -80.50
CA ASP A 615 -86.04 -74.21 -79.20
C ASP A 615 -84.55 -74.52 -78.90
N PHE A 616 -84.08 -75.72 -79.28
CA PHE A 616 -82.66 -76.09 -79.21
C PHE A 616 -81.80 -75.24 -80.16
N LEU A 617 -82.28 -74.99 -81.38
CA LEU A 617 -81.61 -74.12 -82.34
C LEU A 617 -81.53 -72.69 -81.80
N ALA A 618 -82.57 -72.16 -81.17
CA ALA A 618 -82.55 -70.84 -80.53
C ALA A 618 -81.53 -70.75 -79.38
N THR A 619 -81.38 -71.81 -78.58
CA THR A 619 -80.36 -71.87 -77.52
C THR A 619 -78.95 -72.11 -78.05
N MET A 620 -78.78 -72.84 -79.15
CA MET A 620 -77.52 -72.90 -79.89
C MET A 620 -77.15 -71.52 -80.42
N GLU A 621 -78.09 -70.83 -81.06
CA GLU A 621 -77.91 -69.50 -81.64
C GLU A 621 -77.57 -68.45 -80.55
N ALA A 622 -78.20 -68.50 -79.38
CA ALA A 622 -77.84 -67.66 -78.23
C ALA A 622 -76.42 -67.93 -77.67
N ASN A 623 -75.90 -69.15 -77.87
CA ASN A 623 -74.54 -69.52 -77.44
C ASN A 623 -73.47 -69.24 -78.52
N VAL A 624 -73.88 -69.00 -79.78
CA VAL A 624 -72.96 -68.66 -80.87
C VAL A 624 -72.13 -67.42 -80.53
N GLU A 625 -72.74 -66.37 -79.98
CA GLU A 625 -72.01 -65.15 -79.60
C GLU A 625 -70.95 -65.44 -78.53
N ARG A 626 -71.22 -66.35 -77.58
CA ARG A 626 -70.27 -66.71 -76.52
C ARG A 626 -69.10 -67.55 -77.03
N VAL A 627 -69.36 -68.47 -77.96
CA VAL A 627 -68.32 -69.24 -78.65
C VAL A 627 -67.48 -68.31 -79.53
N GLN A 628 -68.12 -67.43 -80.30
CA GLN A 628 -67.44 -66.46 -81.15
C GLN A 628 -66.61 -65.46 -80.32
N ALA A 629 -67.11 -65.01 -79.17
CA ALA A 629 -66.37 -64.14 -78.26
C ALA A 629 -65.14 -64.84 -77.66
N LEU A 630 -65.25 -66.12 -77.29
CA LEU A 630 -64.11 -66.92 -76.83
C LEU A 630 -63.08 -67.10 -77.95
N VAL A 631 -63.51 -67.48 -79.16
CA VAL A 631 -62.63 -67.64 -80.34
C VAL A 631 -61.95 -66.32 -80.69
N ALA A 632 -62.68 -65.20 -80.65
CA ALA A 632 -62.12 -63.87 -80.85
C ALA A 632 -61.09 -63.51 -79.76
N THR A 633 -61.35 -63.88 -78.50
CA THR A 633 -60.42 -63.68 -77.39
C THR A 633 -59.16 -64.54 -77.55
N GLY A 634 -59.30 -65.79 -77.99
CA GLY A 634 -58.18 -66.68 -78.31
C GLY A 634 -57.33 -66.14 -79.46
N HIS A 635 -57.97 -65.75 -80.57
CA HIS A 635 -57.28 -65.12 -81.69
C HIS A 635 -56.56 -63.84 -81.28
N LYS A 636 -57.16 -63.04 -80.40
CA LYS A 636 -56.55 -61.83 -79.85
C LYS A 636 -55.32 -62.14 -79.00
N LEU A 637 -55.38 -63.14 -78.12
CA LEU A 637 -54.23 -63.58 -77.32
C LEU A 637 -53.06 -64.07 -78.19
N VAL A 638 -53.35 -64.76 -79.30
CA VAL A 638 -52.34 -65.21 -80.26
C VAL A 638 -51.76 -64.03 -81.06
N ALA A 639 -52.61 -63.12 -81.53
CA ALA A 639 -52.20 -61.95 -82.31
C ALA A 639 -51.37 -60.95 -81.49
N GLU A 640 -51.64 -60.83 -80.19
CA GLU A 640 -50.90 -59.97 -79.26
C GLU A 640 -49.60 -60.63 -78.73
N GLY A 641 -49.23 -61.80 -79.26
CA GLY A 641 -47.97 -62.46 -78.93
C GLY A 641 -47.90 -62.97 -77.50
N SER A 642 -49.01 -63.50 -76.96
CA SER A 642 -49.02 -64.10 -75.62
C SER A 642 -47.97 -65.21 -75.50
N PRO A 643 -47.21 -65.30 -74.39
CA PRO A 643 -46.30 -66.41 -74.12
C PRO A 643 -47.03 -67.76 -73.97
N HIS A 644 -48.36 -67.74 -73.96
CA HIS A 644 -49.20 -68.92 -73.92
C HIS A 644 -49.93 -69.18 -75.25
N ALA A 645 -49.53 -68.53 -76.36
CA ALA A 645 -50.17 -68.67 -77.67
C ALA A 645 -50.20 -70.14 -78.17
N GLU A 646 -49.23 -70.98 -77.83
CA GLU A 646 -49.25 -72.41 -78.14
C GLU A 646 -50.29 -73.21 -77.32
N LYS A 647 -50.77 -72.66 -76.21
CA LYS A 647 -51.74 -73.28 -75.29
C LYS A 647 -53.17 -72.77 -75.46
N VAL A 648 -53.36 -71.69 -76.22
CA VAL A 648 -54.65 -71.08 -76.60
C VAL A 648 -55.16 -71.80 -77.85
#